data_AF-A0A3D3NJ20-F1
#
_entry.id   AF-A0A3D3NJ20-F1
#
_cell.length_a   1.000
_cell.length_b   1.000
_cell.length_c   1.000
_cell.angle_alpha   90.00
_cell.angle_beta   90.00
_cell.angle_gamma   90.00
#
_symmetry.space_group_name_H-M   'P 1'
#
loop_
_entity.id
_entity.type
_entity.pdbx_description
1 polymer ?
#
loop_
_entity_poly.entity_id
_entity_poly.type
_entity_poly.pdbx_seq_one_letter_code
_entity_poly.pdbx_strand_id
1 'polypeptide(L)'
;DDAEPEQRREAMIFEALEPRMLLSADLGLVDAAGLTSYFDAVQTRLDREVFAAPIPLIGTQLATSEAGGIARHISDALRNFSTPTPAGEAVTPAAVKEGLEAALGDLIEDDRIEVTTNAEHTRYEFSLTLAGSANERIDLDLALGEDPLISARLGTRDEVNLSFDWHFDLVLGVREDAQGQSSFFIDSASANELQLENVVAVLDGGDDGTFAAKGTAGIFGALIRRDEGDPDAAGGPVAPLPSRFTGRFDIDIAGGGADRRLTLTEIPALVVDAAVTGAADIHLDVDAAMVPDFAVVAESDRVFNLAVEADVHIAQVFTAADTEGDSFGNPITIDYESVRLDLGTFFSEFFDPTVKAIQTALTPLQPIVDFLTFPIPVLSDIGQAVGYGSITPVDLGITATYFDPSLTQQQKDSQLARLVAAKGVLGVVDVFLDLKPIGEGLPQTVDLGDFGMQLTQSGRADDDPADVERKIELTKENPYPDALKKVQDSNQTFDNVFSDINGNLSFPFLNDPTAVLGMLQGKTTASLVEAGFEFNLGYTFKKQFPIPAFPILEAELALTFQAALDLDVGYDLFGAKLLTRSLDFSSDAALQQSVRDNVHRLTDGLYFDDHIGADPNDLSAGTPPEHVPDGDHDFDQPELKLSAKMTAGAAIGPDLYVAELQAGVRAFFDTQVWIDLNDLPEPQSPAQFDYVHDVLEGNYTPEVPTSPFTYDGRVRLNELALAHEADPVGVTNQSGALYAGLEAFVFMAVGFWPFKIVLVDETWTLVQANIYDFNVYQLSDAEVLAGVRVNPPVLGELGGNGTLNLFMGDTAHRRVNTGVNRAGTDSVIDEGFSIRSSGLTDATDPDGGETVVVKFLVPDGSGNRVERAQQTFRGVKRIVGHGGSGDDSIVIDRTVGSPVELSGDAGNDELSCAGSGAATLHGGTGNDRLVGGSSDDLLDGGDGDARLGGGAGRD
;
A
#
# COMPACT_ATOMS: atom_id res chain seq x y z
N ASP A 1 -62.32 30.63 -106.45
CA ASP A 1 -61.81 30.05 -107.70
C ASP A 1 -60.38 29.59 -107.45
N ASP A 2 -60.01 28.31 -107.50
CA ASP A 2 -60.75 27.09 -107.76
C ASP A 2 -59.85 25.89 -107.39
N ALA A 3 -60.52 24.76 -107.14
CA ALA A 3 -60.08 23.38 -107.36
C ALA A 3 -59.21 22.66 -106.31
N GLU A 4 -59.93 21.88 -105.48
CA GLU A 4 -59.58 20.49 -105.12
C GLU A 4 -59.71 19.56 -106.36
N PRO A 5 -59.04 18.38 -106.45
CA PRO A 5 -59.43 17.22 -105.63
C PRO A 5 -58.34 16.21 -105.18
N GLU A 6 -58.61 15.62 -104.01
CA GLU A 6 -58.50 14.23 -103.53
C GLU A 6 -57.39 13.21 -103.92
N GLN A 7 -56.81 12.66 -102.85
CA GLN A 7 -56.49 11.25 -102.53
C GLN A 7 -55.22 10.58 -103.10
N ARG A 8 -54.22 10.40 -102.22
CA ARG A 8 -53.80 9.08 -101.68
C ARG A 8 -52.81 9.25 -100.54
N ARG A 9 -53.12 8.62 -99.39
CA ARG A 9 -52.17 8.39 -98.28
C ARG A 9 -51.21 7.28 -98.71
N GLU A 10 -49.92 7.56 -98.76
CA GLU A 10 -48.88 6.55 -98.62
C GLU A 10 -47.95 6.95 -97.48
N ALA A 11 -47.76 5.99 -96.59
CA ALA A 11 -47.15 6.11 -95.29
C ALA A 11 -45.65 6.45 -95.42
N MET A 12 -45.19 7.39 -94.59
CA MET A 12 -43.77 7.58 -94.33
C MET A 12 -43.22 6.31 -93.70
N ILE A 13 -42.20 5.75 -94.34
CA ILE A 13 -41.33 4.71 -93.80
C ILE A 13 -40.59 5.35 -92.63
N PHE A 14 -40.97 5.01 -91.40
CA PHE A 14 -40.11 5.20 -90.25
C PHE A 14 -39.04 4.10 -90.27
N GLU A 15 -37.83 4.55 -90.51
CA GLU A 15 -36.58 3.87 -90.22
C GLU A 15 -36.65 3.28 -88.79
N ALA A 16 -36.35 1.99 -88.66
CA ALA A 16 -36.30 1.32 -87.37
C ALA A 16 -35.18 1.96 -86.54
N LEU A 17 -35.55 2.84 -85.62
CA LEU A 17 -34.69 3.21 -84.51
C LEU A 17 -34.46 1.96 -83.67
N GLU A 18 -33.22 1.49 -83.66
CA GLU A 18 -32.75 0.47 -82.73
C GLU A 18 -33.16 0.87 -81.30
N PRO A 19 -33.67 -0.08 -80.49
CA PRO A 19 -34.05 0.23 -79.12
C PRO A 19 -32.79 0.63 -78.34
N ARG A 20 -32.67 1.93 -78.01
CA ARG A 20 -31.76 2.37 -76.96
C ARG A 20 -32.21 1.67 -75.68
N MET A 21 -31.41 0.74 -75.17
CA MET A 21 -31.57 0.16 -73.84
C MET A 21 -31.60 1.31 -72.83
N LEU A 22 -32.79 1.65 -72.33
CA LEU A 22 -32.93 2.43 -71.11
C LEU A 22 -32.54 1.48 -69.97
N LEU A 23 -31.34 1.65 -69.43
CA LEU A 23 -31.02 1.18 -68.07
C LEU A 23 -32.11 1.76 -67.16
N SER A 24 -32.87 0.91 -66.46
CA SER A 24 -34.01 1.40 -65.68
C SER A 24 -33.57 1.83 -64.27
N ALA A 25 -32.65 1.09 -63.64
CA ALA A 25 -32.01 1.47 -62.38
C ALA A 25 -30.86 2.48 -62.58
N ASP A 26 -30.84 3.55 -61.78
CA ASP A 26 -29.81 4.60 -61.81
C ASP A 26 -28.54 4.18 -61.07
N LEU A 27 -27.56 3.66 -61.81
CA LEU A 27 -26.25 3.27 -61.28
C LEU A 27 -25.37 4.46 -60.86
N GLY A 28 -25.77 5.71 -61.14
CA GLY A 28 -25.11 6.90 -60.62
C GLY A 28 -25.25 7.08 -59.11
N LEU A 29 -26.12 6.29 -58.47
CA LEU A 29 -26.26 6.23 -57.01
C LEU A 29 -25.12 5.47 -56.31
N VAL A 30 -24.31 4.70 -57.04
CA VAL A 30 -23.06 4.14 -56.50
C VAL A 30 -22.02 5.26 -56.53
N ASP A 31 -21.81 5.89 -55.38
CA ASP A 31 -20.86 6.98 -55.23
C ASP A 31 -19.85 6.71 -54.11
N ALA A 32 -18.75 7.47 -54.13
CA ALA A 32 -17.70 7.33 -53.13
C ALA A 32 -18.22 7.67 -51.72
N ALA A 33 -19.09 8.68 -51.60
CA ALA A 33 -19.56 9.17 -50.30
C ALA A 33 -20.42 8.15 -49.54
N GLY A 34 -21.32 7.44 -50.23
CA GLY A 34 -22.15 6.39 -49.63
C GLY A 34 -21.32 5.19 -49.18
N LEU A 35 -20.35 4.78 -49.99
CA LEU A 35 -19.47 3.66 -49.65
C LEU A 35 -18.51 4.00 -48.50
N THR A 36 -17.88 5.18 -48.50
CA THR A 36 -17.03 5.61 -47.39
C THR A 36 -17.84 5.74 -46.10
N SER A 37 -19.06 6.28 -46.16
CA SER A 37 -19.93 6.39 -44.99
C SER A 37 -20.30 5.02 -44.39
N TYR A 38 -20.43 3.98 -45.22
CA TYR A 38 -20.69 2.63 -44.72
C TYR A 38 -19.47 2.07 -44.00
N PHE A 39 -18.30 2.10 -44.63
CA PHE A 39 -17.08 1.55 -44.02
C PHE A 39 -16.62 2.32 -42.78
N ASP A 40 -16.80 3.64 -42.75
CA ASP A 40 -16.53 4.44 -41.55
C ASP A 40 -17.46 4.04 -40.38
N ALA A 41 -18.73 3.73 -40.68
CA ALA A 41 -19.69 3.25 -39.68
C ALA A 41 -19.37 1.82 -39.23
N VAL A 42 -19.00 0.92 -40.16
CA VAL A 42 -18.55 -0.44 -39.85
C VAL A 42 -17.32 -0.39 -38.94
N GLN A 43 -16.30 0.41 -39.26
CA GLN A 43 -15.12 0.54 -38.42
C GLN A 43 -15.47 1.02 -37.01
N THR A 44 -16.34 2.03 -36.91
CA THR A 44 -16.78 2.55 -35.60
C THR A 44 -17.46 1.46 -34.75
N ARG A 45 -18.21 0.56 -35.38
CA ARG A 45 -18.84 -0.58 -34.72
C ARG A 45 -17.84 -1.66 -34.38
N LEU A 46 -16.93 -2.01 -35.29
CA LEU A 46 -15.84 -2.95 -35.03
C LEU A 46 -14.99 -2.53 -33.83
N ASP A 47 -14.56 -1.27 -33.79
CA ASP A 47 -13.73 -0.73 -32.70
C ASP A 47 -14.43 -0.85 -31.33
N ARG A 48 -15.77 -0.71 -31.30
CA ARG A 48 -16.58 -0.71 -30.08
C ARG A 48 -17.06 -2.10 -29.65
N GLU A 49 -17.49 -2.92 -30.59
CA GLU A 49 -18.30 -4.13 -30.35
C GLU A 49 -17.46 -5.41 -30.54
N VAL A 50 -16.35 -5.34 -31.29
CA VAL A 50 -15.51 -6.51 -31.62
C VAL A 50 -14.08 -6.36 -31.09
N PHE A 51 -13.40 -5.27 -31.45
CA PHE A 51 -12.00 -5.05 -31.12
C PHE A 51 -11.75 -4.50 -29.72
N ALA A 52 -12.83 -4.13 -29.01
CA ALA A 52 -12.80 -3.83 -27.59
C ALA A 52 -12.88 -5.10 -26.70
N ALA A 53 -13.03 -6.29 -27.29
CA ALA A 53 -13.07 -7.53 -26.53
C ALA A 53 -11.71 -7.82 -25.86
N PRO A 54 -11.68 -8.12 -24.54
CA PRO A 54 -10.43 -8.30 -23.79
C PRO A 54 -9.81 -9.67 -24.10
N ILE A 55 -8.94 -9.75 -25.10
CA ILE A 55 -8.29 -11.00 -25.52
C ILE A 55 -6.87 -11.08 -24.92
N PRO A 56 -6.49 -12.15 -24.21
CA PRO A 56 -5.14 -12.26 -23.66
C PRO A 56 -4.04 -12.13 -24.73
N LEU A 57 -2.96 -11.41 -24.39
CA LEU A 57 -1.86 -10.91 -25.25
C LEU A 57 -2.21 -9.75 -26.18
N ILE A 58 -3.48 -9.57 -26.56
CA ILE A 58 -3.91 -8.51 -27.49
C ILE A 58 -4.55 -7.34 -26.73
N GLY A 59 -5.27 -7.62 -25.65
CA GLY A 59 -6.07 -6.64 -24.93
C GLY A 59 -7.19 -6.08 -25.78
N THR A 60 -7.38 -4.77 -25.69
CA THR A 60 -8.33 -3.98 -26.50
C THR A 60 -7.65 -3.22 -27.64
N GLN A 61 -6.37 -3.53 -27.91
CA GLN A 61 -5.51 -2.72 -28.77
C GLN A 61 -5.94 -2.75 -30.24
N LEU A 62 -6.63 -3.79 -30.69
CA LEU A 62 -7.15 -3.87 -32.06
C LEU A 62 -8.03 -2.65 -32.40
N ALA A 63 -8.78 -2.09 -31.45
CA ALA A 63 -9.66 -0.95 -31.68
C ALA A 63 -8.91 0.35 -32.03
N THR A 64 -7.62 0.43 -31.69
CA THR A 64 -6.79 1.63 -31.87
C THR A 64 -5.58 1.42 -32.76
N SER A 65 -5.12 0.17 -32.92
CA SER A 65 -4.01 -0.24 -33.77
C SER A 65 -4.26 0.02 -35.27
N GLU A 66 -3.18 0.05 -36.05
CA GLU A 66 -3.30 0.13 -37.51
C GLU A 66 -3.90 -1.15 -38.09
N ALA A 67 -3.55 -2.32 -37.55
CA ALA A 67 -4.01 -3.63 -37.98
C ALA A 67 -5.53 -3.79 -37.87
N GLY A 68 -6.15 -3.27 -36.81
CA GLY A 68 -7.61 -3.30 -36.66
C GLY A 68 -8.35 -2.32 -37.58
N GLY A 69 -7.66 -1.41 -38.26
CA GLY A 69 -8.22 -0.43 -39.19
C GLY A 69 -8.69 -0.98 -40.55
N ILE A 70 -9.24 -2.19 -40.61
CA ILE A 70 -9.60 -2.90 -41.84
C ILE A 70 -10.60 -2.11 -42.68
N ALA A 71 -11.76 -1.76 -42.11
CA ALA A 71 -12.81 -1.04 -42.82
C ALA A 71 -12.37 0.41 -43.15
N ARG A 72 -11.58 1.04 -42.27
CA ARG A 72 -10.97 2.35 -42.52
C ARG A 72 -10.05 2.32 -43.74
N HIS A 73 -9.21 1.29 -43.87
CA HIS A 73 -8.32 1.11 -45.00
C HIS A 73 -9.09 0.97 -46.33
N ILE A 74 -10.19 0.21 -46.30
CA ILE A 74 -11.10 0.08 -47.46
C ILE A 74 -11.77 1.42 -47.79
N SER A 75 -12.25 2.15 -46.78
CA SER A 75 -12.83 3.50 -46.92
C SER A 75 -11.85 4.45 -47.61
N ASP A 76 -10.59 4.49 -47.15
CA ASP A 76 -9.56 5.36 -47.73
C ASP A 76 -9.23 5.01 -49.18
N ALA A 77 -9.20 3.73 -49.55
CA ALA A 77 -9.05 3.30 -50.95
C ALA A 77 -10.22 3.80 -51.83
N LEU A 78 -11.45 3.75 -51.30
CA LEU A 78 -12.67 4.16 -51.99
C LEU A 78 -12.84 5.68 -52.14
N ARG A 79 -12.07 6.52 -51.43
CA ARG A 79 -12.14 7.99 -51.59
C ARG A 79 -11.82 8.46 -53.01
N ASN A 80 -11.02 7.69 -53.75
CA ASN A 80 -10.66 7.98 -55.13
C ASN A 80 -11.60 7.30 -56.14
N PHE A 81 -12.65 6.63 -55.69
CA PHE A 81 -13.61 5.96 -56.55
C PHE A 81 -14.29 6.96 -57.49
N SER A 82 -14.24 6.65 -58.78
CA SER A 82 -14.97 7.38 -59.82
C SER A 82 -15.35 6.43 -60.94
N THR A 83 -16.52 6.66 -61.54
CA THR A 83 -16.97 5.87 -62.68
C THR A 83 -16.48 6.53 -63.98
N PRO A 84 -15.75 5.80 -64.86
CA PRO A 84 -15.25 6.35 -66.12
C PRO A 84 -16.38 6.49 -67.15
N THR A 85 -17.29 7.44 -66.93
CA THR A 85 -18.45 7.69 -67.79
C THR A 85 -18.29 9.02 -68.54
N PRO A 86 -18.49 9.08 -69.87
CA PRO A 86 -18.48 10.34 -70.62
C PRO A 86 -19.52 11.34 -70.10
N ALA A 87 -19.18 12.63 -70.10
CA ALA A 87 -20.06 13.68 -69.58
C ALA A 87 -21.42 13.70 -70.33
N GLY A 88 -22.51 13.41 -69.60
CA GLY A 88 -23.88 13.40 -70.12
C GLY A 88 -24.44 12.02 -70.51
N GLU A 89 -23.69 10.94 -70.28
CA GLU A 89 -24.16 9.56 -70.44
C GLU A 89 -24.52 8.92 -69.10
N ALA A 90 -25.41 7.92 -69.13
CA ALA A 90 -25.79 7.16 -67.94
C ALA A 90 -24.67 6.19 -67.53
N VAL A 91 -24.45 6.05 -66.22
CA VAL A 91 -23.46 5.13 -65.67
C VAL A 91 -23.85 3.69 -66.01
N THR A 92 -22.91 2.91 -66.55
CA THR A 92 -23.14 1.50 -66.93
C THR A 92 -22.61 0.54 -65.87
N PRO A 93 -23.10 -0.72 -65.80
CA PRO A 93 -22.54 -1.70 -64.87
C PRO A 93 -21.04 -1.94 -65.08
N ALA A 94 -20.57 -1.87 -66.33
CA ALA A 94 -19.15 -1.98 -66.66
C ALA A 94 -18.32 -0.80 -66.11
N ALA A 95 -18.88 0.42 -66.13
CA ALA A 95 -18.21 1.60 -65.57
C ALA A 95 -18.14 1.56 -64.03
N VAL A 96 -19.17 1.05 -63.35
CA VAL A 96 -19.11 0.84 -61.89
C VAL A 96 -18.05 -0.21 -61.55
N LYS A 97 -18.04 -1.33 -62.28
CA LYS A 97 -17.03 -2.38 -62.12
C LYS A 97 -15.61 -1.84 -62.30
N GLU A 98 -15.33 -1.16 -63.41
CA GLU A 98 -14.01 -0.58 -63.70
C GLU A 98 -13.58 0.45 -62.65
N GLY A 99 -14.53 1.27 -62.15
CA GLY A 99 -14.26 2.22 -61.07
C GLY A 99 -13.88 1.54 -59.75
N LEU A 100 -14.57 0.44 -59.39
CA LEU A 100 -14.29 -0.32 -58.17
C LEU A 100 -12.96 -1.05 -58.25
N GLU A 101 -12.66 -1.68 -59.39
CA GLU A 101 -11.35 -2.29 -59.65
C GLU A 101 -10.20 -1.27 -59.57
N ALA A 102 -10.42 -0.05 -60.09
CA ALA A 102 -9.42 1.01 -60.04
C ALA A 102 -9.20 1.58 -58.63
N ALA A 103 -10.25 1.63 -57.80
CA ALA A 103 -10.16 2.17 -56.44
C ALA A 103 -9.60 1.18 -55.43
N LEU A 104 -10.08 -0.07 -55.46
CA LEU A 104 -9.74 -1.10 -54.48
C LEU A 104 -8.47 -1.89 -54.85
N GLY A 105 -8.14 -1.97 -56.15
CA GLY A 105 -6.87 -2.49 -56.64
C GLY A 105 -6.52 -3.88 -56.08
N ASP A 106 -5.42 -3.94 -55.34
CA ASP A 106 -4.86 -5.17 -54.78
C ASP A 106 -5.67 -5.74 -53.60
N LEU A 107 -6.66 -5.00 -53.07
CA LEU A 107 -7.55 -5.50 -52.01
C LEU A 107 -8.56 -6.52 -52.52
N ILE A 108 -8.80 -6.63 -53.84
CA ILE A 108 -9.78 -7.56 -54.40
C ILE A 108 -9.14 -8.94 -54.58
N GLU A 109 -9.75 -9.97 -54.00
CA GLU A 109 -9.33 -11.36 -54.18
C GLU A 109 -9.74 -11.92 -55.57
N ASP A 110 -8.97 -12.86 -56.12
CA ASP A 110 -9.02 -13.34 -57.53
C ASP A 110 -10.37 -13.99 -57.98
N ASP A 111 -11.38 -13.18 -58.35
CA ASP A 111 -12.07 -13.14 -59.67
C ASP A 111 -13.02 -11.91 -59.68
N ARG A 112 -12.50 -10.83 -60.28
CA ARG A 112 -12.65 -9.43 -59.86
C ARG A 112 -14.03 -8.83 -60.05
N ILE A 113 -14.95 -9.01 -59.11
CA ILE A 113 -16.32 -8.46 -59.10
C ILE A 113 -17.26 -9.17 -60.08
N GLU A 114 -18.19 -9.96 -59.52
CA GLU A 114 -19.31 -10.55 -60.24
C GLU A 114 -20.47 -9.58 -60.31
N VAL A 115 -21.05 -9.40 -61.51
CA VAL A 115 -22.21 -8.52 -61.71
C VAL A 115 -23.42 -9.35 -62.12
N THR A 116 -24.48 -9.30 -61.33
CA THR A 116 -25.74 -9.97 -61.63
C THR A 116 -26.88 -8.97 -61.80
N THR A 117 -27.88 -9.33 -62.61
CA THR A 117 -29.07 -8.50 -62.86
C THR A 117 -30.32 -9.36 -62.96
N ASN A 118 -31.49 -8.80 -62.62
CA ASN A 118 -32.77 -9.44 -62.91
C ASN A 118 -33.17 -9.29 -64.39
N ALA A 119 -34.16 -10.09 -64.84
CA ALA A 119 -34.60 -10.13 -66.24
C ALA A 119 -35.14 -8.76 -66.73
N GLU A 120 -35.70 -7.97 -65.81
CA GLU A 120 -36.26 -6.65 -66.07
C GLU A 120 -35.21 -5.53 -66.05
N HIS A 121 -33.95 -5.80 -65.68
CA HIS A 121 -32.88 -4.80 -65.51
C HIS A 121 -33.21 -3.67 -64.51
N THR A 122 -34.11 -3.95 -63.57
CA THR A 122 -34.49 -3.04 -62.48
C THR A 122 -33.65 -3.24 -61.23
N ARG A 123 -32.75 -4.24 -61.21
CA ARG A 123 -31.83 -4.51 -60.11
C ARG A 123 -30.49 -5.00 -60.61
N TYR A 124 -29.42 -4.37 -60.13
CA TYR A 124 -28.03 -4.78 -60.33
C TYR A 124 -27.37 -5.06 -58.98
N GLU A 125 -26.62 -6.15 -58.88
CA GLU A 125 -25.84 -6.55 -57.72
C GLU A 125 -24.39 -6.79 -58.15
N PHE A 126 -23.44 -6.31 -57.36
CA PHE A 126 -22.00 -6.43 -57.54
C PHE A 126 -21.46 -7.16 -56.32
N SER A 127 -20.96 -8.37 -56.52
CA SER A 127 -20.38 -9.21 -55.47
C SER A 127 -18.87 -9.21 -55.60
N LEU A 128 -18.17 -8.89 -54.52
CA LEU A 128 -16.72 -8.91 -54.46
C LEU A 128 -16.23 -9.35 -53.08
N THR A 129 -15.10 -10.05 -53.06
CA THR A 129 -14.39 -10.42 -51.83
C THR A 129 -13.14 -9.58 -51.74
N LEU A 130 -12.98 -8.88 -50.62
CA LEU A 130 -11.79 -8.13 -50.29
C LEU A 130 -10.93 -8.95 -49.35
N ALA A 131 -9.62 -8.91 -49.49
CA ALA A 131 -8.71 -9.63 -48.61
C ALA A 131 -7.44 -8.81 -48.33
N GLY A 132 -6.82 -9.11 -47.19
CA GLY A 132 -5.55 -8.56 -46.81
C GLY A 132 -4.92 -9.31 -45.65
N SER A 133 -3.71 -8.91 -45.29
CA SER A 133 -2.97 -9.46 -44.15
C SER A 133 -2.46 -8.32 -43.29
N ALA A 134 -2.55 -8.46 -41.98
CA ALA A 134 -1.97 -7.54 -41.02
C ALA A 134 -0.81 -8.21 -40.29
N ASN A 135 0.25 -7.44 -40.05
CA ASN A 135 1.36 -7.82 -39.20
C ASN A 135 1.85 -6.55 -38.49
N GLU A 136 1.71 -6.53 -37.18
CA GLU A 136 2.00 -5.38 -36.33
C GLU A 136 2.56 -5.85 -34.99
N ARG A 137 3.39 -5.00 -34.38
CA ARG A 137 3.78 -5.18 -32.99
C ARG A 137 2.91 -4.32 -32.11
N ILE A 138 2.41 -4.94 -31.05
CA ILE A 138 1.52 -4.31 -30.08
C ILE A 138 2.12 -4.46 -28.68
N ASP A 139 1.63 -3.66 -27.75
CA ASP A 139 2.07 -3.74 -26.37
C ASP A 139 1.54 -5.03 -25.72
N LEU A 140 2.22 -5.55 -24.70
CA LEU A 140 1.70 -6.68 -23.93
C LEU A 140 0.50 -6.23 -23.09
N ASP A 141 -0.66 -6.86 -23.34
CA ASP A 141 -1.83 -6.78 -22.47
C ASP A 141 -2.34 -8.19 -22.14
N LEU A 142 -2.36 -8.54 -20.85
CA LEU A 142 -2.81 -9.86 -20.38
C LEU A 142 -4.33 -9.97 -20.28
N ALA A 143 -5.08 -8.88 -20.48
CA ALA A 143 -6.54 -8.84 -20.42
C ALA A 143 -7.09 -9.40 -19.09
N LEU A 144 -6.48 -9.02 -17.96
CA LEU A 144 -6.85 -9.49 -16.62
C LEU A 144 -7.81 -8.54 -15.87
N GLY A 145 -8.29 -7.47 -16.51
CA GLY A 145 -9.19 -6.46 -15.95
C GLY A 145 -8.49 -5.27 -15.28
N GLU A 146 -9.26 -4.37 -14.66
CA GLU A 146 -8.76 -3.07 -14.13
C GLU A 146 -7.88 -3.16 -12.86
N ASP A 147 -8.15 -4.13 -11.97
CA ASP A 147 -7.33 -4.43 -10.78
C ASP A 147 -6.71 -5.83 -10.91
N PRO A 148 -5.86 -6.07 -11.92
CA PRO A 148 -5.47 -7.42 -12.26
C PRO A 148 -4.55 -8.00 -11.17
N LEU A 149 -4.68 -9.32 -10.93
CA LEU A 149 -3.83 -10.03 -9.98
C LEU A 149 -2.35 -9.92 -10.35
N ILE A 150 -2.08 -9.88 -11.66
CA ILE A 150 -0.76 -9.66 -12.25
C ILE A 150 -0.91 -8.52 -13.26
N SER A 151 -0.13 -7.46 -13.10
CA SER A 151 -0.16 -6.26 -13.94
C SER A 151 1.23 -6.01 -14.49
N ALA A 152 1.46 -6.16 -15.80
CA ALA A 152 2.65 -5.66 -16.46
C ALA A 152 2.42 -4.19 -16.87
N ARG A 153 3.28 -3.26 -16.43
CA ARG A 153 3.03 -1.81 -16.59
C ARG A 153 4.13 -1.05 -17.31
N LEU A 154 5.39 -1.42 -17.07
CA LEU A 154 6.57 -0.80 -17.68
C LEU A 154 7.38 -1.86 -18.41
N GLY A 155 7.86 -1.58 -19.62
CA GLY A 155 8.56 -2.59 -20.44
C GLY A 155 7.63 -3.54 -21.20
N THR A 156 6.42 -3.07 -21.55
CA THR A 156 5.43 -3.84 -22.31
C THR A 156 5.35 -3.45 -23.78
N ARG A 157 6.12 -2.44 -24.23
CA ARG A 157 5.94 -1.83 -25.55
C ARG A 157 6.49 -2.69 -26.68
N ASP A 158 5.71 -2.86 -27.74
CA ASP A 158 6.12 -3.61 -28.95
C ASP A 158 6.60 -5.06 -28.67
N GLU A 159 6.12 -5.67 -27.58
CA GLU A 159 6.58 -6.99 -27.09
C GLU A 159 5.84 -8.17 -27.73
N VAL A 160 4.65 -7.94 -28.29
CA VAL A 160 3.79 -8.96 -28.88
C VAL A 160 3.71 -8.77 -30.39
N ASN A 161 4.08 -9.80 -31.13
CA ASN A 161 3.93 -9.85 -32.58
C ASN A 161 2.55 -10.41 -32.95
N LEU A 162 1.70 -9.57 -33.52
CA LEU A 162 0.34 -9.89 -33.96
C LEU A 162 0.30 -10.03 -35.48
N SER A 163 -0.21 -11.15 -35.96
CA SER A 163 -0.45 -11.37 -37.39
C SER A 163 -1.79 -12.04 -37.63
N PHE A 164 -2.48 -11.64 -38.71
CA PHE A 164 -3.70 -12.30 -39.17
C PHE A 164 -3.98 -12.01 -40.65
N ASP A 165 -4.77 -12.89 -41.25
CA ASP A 165 -5.36 -12.69 -42.56
C ASP A 165 -6.82 -12.25 -42.35
N TRP A 166 -7.35 -11.42 -43.25
CA TRP A 166 -8.75 -11.02 -43.18
C TRP A 166 -9.40 -11.08 -44.55
N HIS A 167 -10.71 -11.35 -44.55
CA HIS A 167 -11.54 -11.35 -45.73
C HIS A 167 -12.87 -10.69 -45.47
N PHE A 168 -13.32 -9.87 -46.41
CA PHE A 168 -14.57 -9.12 -46.35
C PHE A 168 -15.39 -9.41 -47.60
N ASP A 169 -16.50 -10.12 -47.44
CA ASP A 169 -17.46 -10.38 -48.50
C ASP A 169 -18.46 -9.23 -48.60
N LEU A 170 -18.44 -8.52 -49.73
CA LEU A 170 -19.28 -7.36 -49.97
C LEU A 170 -20.20 -7.58 -51.17
N VAL A 171 -21.50 -7.37 -50.97
CA VAL A 171 -22.49 -7.34 -52.05
C VAL A 171 -23.19 -5.98 -52.05
N LEU A 172 -22.93 -5.19 -53.09
CA LEU A 172 -23.52 -3.86 -53.27
C LEU A 172 -24.49 -3.85 -54.44
N GLY A 173 -25.58 -3.10 -54.33
CA GLY A 173 -26.63 -3.14 -55.35
C GLY A 173 -27.44 -1.87 -55.49
N VAL A 174 -28.08 -1.73 -56.65
CA VAL A 174 -29.05 -0.68 -56.94
C VAL A 174 -30.33 -1.32 -57.42
N ARG A 175 -31.46 -0.90 -56.86
CA ARG A 175 -32.79 -1.34 -57.28
C ARG A 175 -33.69 -0.16 -57.62
N GLU A 176 -34.59 -0.35 -58.57
CA GLU A 176 -35.68 0.56 -58.89
C GLU A 176 -37.01 0.00 -58.35
N ASP A 177 -37.78 0.82 -57.65
CA ASP A 177 -39.09 0.43 -57.14
C ASP A 177 -40.21 0.51 -58.19
N ALA A 178 -41.44 0.12 -57.82
CA ALA A 178 -42.59 0.15 -58.73
C ALA A 178 -43.03 1.57 -59.12
N GLN A 179 -42.48 2.60 -58.47
CA GLN A 179 -42.73 4.02 -58.71
C GLN A 179 -41.63 4.66 -59.57
N GLY A 180 -40.60 3.90 -59.95
CA GLY A 180 -39.48 4.34 -60.76
C GLY A 180 -38.40 5.09 -59.98
N GLN A 181 -38.35 4.92 -58.65
CA GLN A 181 -37.30 5.51 -57.80
C GLN A 181 -36.18 4.49 -57.59
N SER A 182 -34.95 4.88 -57.91
CA SER A 182 -33.76 4.05 -57.65
C SER A 182 -33.22 4.26 -56.25
N SER A 183 -32.75 3.18 -55.60
CA SER A 183 -32.13 3.19 -54.28
C SER A 183 -30.89 2.29 -54.25
N PHE A 184 -29.81 2.78 -53.64
CA PHE A 184 -28.62 1.99 -53.31
C PHE A 184 -28.84 1.16 -52.05
N PHE A 185 -28.29 -0.06 -52.03
CA PHE A 185 -28.29 -0.92 -50.87
C PHE A 185 -26.99 -1.75 -50.79
N ILE A 186 -26.63 -2.16 -49.58
CA ILE A 186 -25.64 -3.19 -49.31
C ILE A 186 -26.40 -4.42 -48.81
N ASP A 187 -26.15 -5.58 -49.41
CA ASP A 187 -26.77 -6.83 -49.00
C ASP A 187 -25.97 -7.43 -47.84
N SER A 188 -26.64 -7.65 -46.71
CA SER A 188 -26.10 -8.24 -45.49
C SER A 188 -26.86 -9.54 -45.14
N ALA A 189 -27.29 -10.28 -46.16
CA ALA A 189 -28.03 -11.53 -45.97
C ALA A 189 -27.12 -12.75 -45.81
N SER A 190 -25.84 -12.62 -46.15
CA SER A 190 -24.81 -13.60 -45.80
C SER A 190 -24.65 -13.64 -44.28
N ALA A 191 -23.88 -14.61 -43.79
CA ALA A 191 -23.43 -14.60 -42.42
C ALA A 191 -21.93 -14.40 -42.44
N ASN A 192 -21.40 -13.67 -41.46
CA ASN A 192 -19.97 -13.43 -41.30
C ASN A 192 -19.37 -12.65 -42.48
N GLU A 193 -19.88 -11.46 -42.78
CA GLU A 193 -19.37 -10.60 -43.86
C GLU A 193 -17.88 -10.28 -43.73
N LEU A 194 -17.36 -10.20 -42.50
CA LEU A 194 -15.94 -10.03 -42.23
C LEU A 194 -15.44 -11.21 -41.40
N GLN A 195 -14.30 -11.79 -41.78
CA GLN A 195 -13.64 -12.78 -40.96
C GLN A 195 -12.15 -12.47 -40.85
N LEU A 196 -11.60 -12.67 -39.65
CA LEU A 196 -10.17 -12.65 -39.40
C LEU A 196 -9.75 -14.10 -39.18
N GLU A 197 -8.91 -14.61 -40.07
CA GLU A 197 -8.36 -15.95 -40.02
C GLU A 197 -6.90 -15.93 -39.54
N ASN A 198 -6.45 -17.07 -39.01
CA ASN A 198 -5.08 -17.25 -38.55
C ASN A 198 -4.60 -16.13 -37.63
N VAL A 199 -5.47 -15.65 -36.73
CA VAL A 199 -5.07 -14.65 -35.74
C VAL A 199 -4.08 -15.28 -34.80
N VAL A 200 -2.83 -14.85 -34.87
CA VAL A 200 -1.74 -15.34 -34.04
C VAL A 200 -1.07 -14.15 -33.38
N ALA A 201 -1.09 -14.14 -32.05
CA ALA A 201 -0.28 -13.22 -31.26
C ALA A 201 0.77 -14.03 -30.51
N VAL A 202 2.04 -13.63 -30.60
CA VAL A 202 3.15 -14.29 -29.89
C VAL A 202 3.91 -13.24 -29.11
N LEU A 203 4.02 -13.43 -27.79
CA LEU A 203 4.94 -12.65 -26.97
C LEU A 203 6.34 -13.07 -27.37
N ASP A 204 7.02 -12.25 -28.18
CA ASP A 204 8.32 -12.57 -28.76
C ASP A 204 9.50 -11.84 -28.12
N GLY A 205 9.22 -10.90 -27.22
CA GLY A 205 10.23 -10.14 -26.49
C GLY A 205 10.81 -9.00 -27.31
N GLY A 206 10.04 -8.44 -28.25
CA GLY A 206 10.49 -7.27 -28.95
C GLY A 206 11.73 -7.51 -29.83
N ASP A 207 12.48 -6.45 -30.10
CA ASP A 207 13.64 -6.48 -31.01
C ASP A 207 14.86 -7.18 -30.41
N ASP A 208 14.97 -7.24 -29.08
CA ASP A 208 16.06 -7.89 -28.37
C ASP A 208 15.76 -9.36 -28.02
N GLY A 209 14.50 -9.78 -28.15
CA GLY A 209 14.02 -11.14 -27.88
C GLY A 209 13.97 -11.46 -26.38
N THR A 210 14.16 -10.47 -25.51
CA THR A 210 14.22 -10.60 -24.06
C THR A 210 13.09 -9.80 -23.43
N PHE A 211 11.96 -10.46 -23.19
CA PHE A 211 10.83 -9.82 -22.52
C PHE A 211 11.09 -9.71 -21.00
N ALA A 212 11.04 -8.49 -20.48
CA ALA A 212 11.03 -8.22 -19.05
C ALA A 212 10.23 -6.94 -18.75
N ALA A 213 9.07 -7.10 -18.12
CA ALA A 213 8.21 -6.01 -17.69
C ALA A 213 8.23 -5.84 -16.17
N LYS A 214 8.15 -4.59 -15.71
CA LYS A 214 7.97 -4.24 -14.30
C LYS A 214 6.52 -3.90 -14.05
N GLY A 215 6.02 -4.31 -12.89
CA GLY A 215 4.61 -4.21 -12.58
C GLY A 215 4.30 -4.67 -11.17
N THR A 216 3.15 -5.30 -11.00
CA THR A 216 2.67 -5.77 -9.68
C THR A 216 2.11 -7.18 -9.77
N ALA A 217 2.27 -7.95 -8.70
CA ALA A 217 1.61 -9.24 -8.50
C ALA A 217 0.99 -9.26 -7.09
N GLY A 218 -0.33 -9.10 -7.00
CA GLY A 218 -1.03 -8.93 -5.73
C GLY A 218 -0.53 -7.73 -4.93
N ILE A 219 0.01 -7.98 -3.73
CA ILE A 219 0.60 -6.94 -2.87
C ILE A 219 2.07 -6.62 -3.19
N PHE A 220 2.70 -7.32 -4.14
CA PHE A 220 4.12 -7.20 -4.43
C PHE A 220 4.39 -6.36 -5.67
N GLY A 221 5.55 -5.70 -5.70
CA GLY A 221 6.15 -5.25 -6.94
C GLY A 221 6.74 -6.46 -7.67
N ALA A 222 6.50 -6.58 -8.97
CA ALA A 222 6.84 -7.78 -9.74
C ALA A 222 7.69 -7.45 -10.96
N LEU A 223 8.71 -8.27 -11.20
CA LEU A 223 9.37 -8.42 -12.48
C LEU A 223 8.74 -9.62 -13.20
N ILE A 224 8.13 -9.36 -14.35
CA ILE A 224 7.42 -10.34 -15.16
C ILE A 224 8.27 -10.59 -16.39
N ARG A 225 8.74 -11.82 -16.54
CA ARG A 225 9.61 -12.24 -17.64
C ARG A 225 8.90 -13.30 -18.47
N ARG A 226 9.42 -13.52 -19.67
CA ARG A 226 9.01 -14.67 -20.47
C ARG A 226 9.59 -15.91 -19.80
N ASP A 227 8.85 -17.01 -19.82
CA ASP A 227 9.35 -18.31 -19.38
C ASP A 227 10.74 -18.62 -19.99
N GLU A 228 11.74 -18.76 -19.13
CA GLU A 228 13.13 -19.09 -19.49
C GLU A 228 13.40 -20.61 -19.46
N GLY A 229 12.43 -21.40 -18.99
CA GLY A 229 12.49 -22.85 -18.84
C GLY A 229 13.09 -23.26 -17.50
N ASP A 230 12.36 -24.12 -16.78
CA ASP A 230 12.73 -24.60 -15.46
C ASP A 230 13.99 -25.51 -15.48
N PRO A 231 14.81 -25.57 -14.42
CA PRO A 231 15.83 -26.61 -14.28
C PRO A 231 15.17 -27.97 -13.98
N ASP A 232 15.49 -29.02 -14.74
CA ASP A 232 15.04 -30.38 -14.44
C ASP A 232 15.57 -30.88 -13.07
N ALA A 233 15.05 -32.00 -12.58
CA ALA A 233 15.47 -32.60 -11.30
C ALA A 233 16.97 -33.01 -11.24
N ALA A 234 17.69 -32.95 -12.36
CA ALA A 234 19.12 -33.18 -12.48
C ALA A 234 19.92 -31.88 -12.77
N GLY A 235 19.28 -30.71 -12.77
CA GLY A 235 19.86 -29.40 -13.04
C GLY A 235 20.12 -29.11 -14.53
N GLY A 236 19.48 -29.83 -15.45
CA GLY A 236 19.50 -29.58 -16.89
C GLY A 236 18.40 -28.60 -17.33
N PRO A 237 18.58 -27.82 -18.41
CA PRO A 237 17.57 -26.85 -18.83
C PRO A 237 16.34 -27.53 -19.45
N VAL A 238 15.14 -27.22 -18.96
CA VAL A 238 13.88 -27.47 -19.68
C VAL A 238 13.73 -26.36 -20.74
N ALA A 239 13.14 -26.70 -21.89
CA ALA A 239 12.95 -25.71 -22.94
C ALA A 239 11.81 -24.76 -22.55
N PRO A 240 11.97 -23.44 -22.74
CA PRO A 240 10.94 -22.46 -22.42
C PRO A 240 9.65 -22.70 -23.23
N LEU A 241 8.50 -22.51 -22.58
CA LEU A 241 7.20 -22.63 -23.20
C LEU A 241 6.78 -21.29 -23.84
N PRO A 242 6.32 -21.31 -25.10
CA PRO A 242 6.03 -20.09 -25.84
C PRO A 242 4.62 -19.56 -25.54
N SER A 243 4.55 -18.33 -25.01
CA SER A 243 3.30 -17.58 -24.83
C SER A 243 2.68 -17.15 -26.15
N ARG A 244 1.45 -17.61 -26.42
CA ARG A 244 0.74 -17.35 -27.66
C ARG A 244 -0.78 -17.29 -27.50
N PHE A 245 -1.41 -16.56 -28.39
CA PHE A 245 -2.83 -16.65 -28.69
C PHE A 245 -3.01 -17.11 -30.13
N THR A 246 -3.96 -18.01 -30.36
CA THR A 246 -4.37 -18.41 -31.70
C THR A 246 -5.89 -18.41 -31.80
N GLY A 247 -6.44 -17.80 -32.85
CA GLY A 247 -7.89 -17.73 -33.01
C GLY A 247 -8.35 -17.27 -34.38
N ARG A 248 -9.66 -17.09 -34.47
CA ARG A 248 -10.37 -16.50 -35.60
C ARG A 248 -11.56 -15.69 -35.10
N PHE A 249 -11.97 -14.71 -35.91
CA PHE A 249 -13.16 -13.90 -35.67
C PHE A 249 -14.11 -14.12 -36.83
N ASP A 250 -15.35 -14.46 -36.51
CA ASP A 250 -16.46 -14.57 -37.44
C ASP A 250 -17.39 -13.38 -37.15
N ILE A 251 -17.44 -12.36 -38.02
CA ILE A 251 -18.10 -11.07 -37.75
C ILE A 251 -19.28 -10.85 -38.72
N ASP A 252 -20.49 -10.85 -38.17
CA ASP A 252 -21.75 -10.59 -38.88
C ASP A 252 -22.05 -9.08 -38.87
N ILE A 253 -22.32 -8.51 -40.04
CA ILE A 253 -22.58 -7.08 -40.20
C ILE A 253 -23.98 -6.92 -40.78
N ALA A 254 -24.97 -6.68 -39.92
CA ALA A 254 -26.38 -6.68 -40.30
C ALA A 254 -27.07 -5.32 -40.16
N GLY A 255 -28.02 -5.05 -41.06
CA GLY A 255 -28.95 -3.93 -40.89
C GLY A 255 -30.07 -4.21 -39.89
N GLY A 256 -30.49 -3.20 -39.14
CA GLY A 256 -31.61 -3.30 -38.18
C GLY A 256 -33.00 -3.52 -38.80
N GLY A 257 -33.10 -3.66 -40.13
CA GLY A 257 -34.33 -3.93 -40.88
C GLY A 257 -34.58 -5.43 -41.08
N ALA A 258 -35.85 -5.83 -41.22
CA ALA A 258 -36.23 -7.24 -41.42
C ALA A 258 -35.81 -7.83 -42.79
N ASP A 259 -35.38 -7.00 -43.74
CA ASP A 259 -35.02 -7.39 -45.10
C ASP A 259 -33.51 -7.61 -45.31
N ARG A 260 -32.69 -7.41 -44.26
CA ARG A 260 -31.21 -7.62 -44.28
C ARG A 260 -30.52 -6.93 -45.45
N ARG A 261 -31.01 -5.74 -45.80
CA ARG A 261 -30.41 -4.84 -46.77
C ARG A 261 -30.24 -3.48 -46.15
N LEU A 262 -29.03 -2.97 -46.20
CA LEU A 262 -28.64 -1.70 -45.62
C LEU A 262 -28.79 -0.60 -46.65
N THR A 263 -29.75 0.29 -46.45
CA THR A 263 -29.84 1.55 -47.20
C THR A 263 -29.01 2.64 -46.51
N LEU A 264 -28.69 3.72 -47.23
CA LEU A 264 -27.92 4.86 -46.67
C LEU A 264 -28.56 5.47 -45.41
N THR A 265 -29.88 5.36 -45.25
CA THR A 265 -30.60 5.85 -44.06
C THR A 265 -30.51 4.92 -42.85
N GLU A 266 -30.13 3.66 -43.06
CA GLU A 266 -30.05 2.62 -42.03
C GLU A 266 -28.61 2.40 -41.51
N ILE A 267 -27.60 2.94 -42.21
CA ILE A 267 -26.18 2.89 -41.80
C ILE A 267 -25.96 3.29 -40.32
N PRO A 268 -26.60 4.35 -39.77
CA PRO A 268 -26.43 4.70 -38.36
C PRO A 268 -26.96 3.65 -37.36
N ALA A 269 -27.87 2.79 -37.81
CA ALA A 269 -28.50 1.72 -37.02
C ALA A 269 -27.98 0.32 -37.40
N LEU A 270 -26.79 0.25 -38.00
CA LEU A 270 -26.05 -0.99 -38.22
C LEU A 270 -25.78 -1.70 -36.88
N VAL A 271 -25.87 -3.02 -36.89
CA VAL A 271 -25.51 -3.93 -35.79
C VAL A 271 -24.33 -4.78 -36.25
N VAL A 272 -23.35 -4.98 -35.38
CA VAL A 272 -22.23 -5.90 -35.63
C VAL A 272 -22.19 -6.92 -34.51
N ASP A 273 -22.32 -8.20 -34.86
CA ASP A 273 -22.20 -9.30 -33.93
C ASP A 273 -20.93 -10.09 -34.27
N ALA A 274 -20.12 -10.49 -33.28
CA ALA A 274 -18.90 -11.24 -33.53
C ALA A 274 -18.76 -12.46 -32.63
N ALA A 275 -18.28 -13.57 -33.23
CA ALA A 275 -17.95 -14.78 -32.53
C ALA A 275 -16.44 -15.06 -32.63
N VAL A 276 -15.79 -15.19 -31.47
CA VAL A 276 -14.37 -15.53 -31.36
C VAL A 276 -14.21 -17.02 -31.09
N THR A 277 -13.36 -17.68 -31.87
CA THR A 277 -12.97 -19.08 -31.62
C THR A 277 -11.46 -19.18 -31.58
N GLY A 278 -10.89 -19.73 -30.51
CA GLY A 278 -9.45 -19.74 -30.30
C GLY A 278 -9.04 -20.18 -28.92
N ALA A 279 -7.75 -20.06 -28.63
CA ALA A 279 -7.17 -20.31 -27.32
C ALA A 279 -5.97 -19.39 -27.06
N ALA A 280 -5.89 -18.91 -25.82
CA ALA A 280 -4.72 -18.28 -25.23
C ALA A 280 -4.00 -19.28 -24.33
N ASP A 281 -2.67 -19.32 -24.45
CA ASP A 281 -1.77 -20.18 -23.69
C ASP A 281 -0.49 -19.37 -23.40
N ILE A 282 -0.36 -18.85 -22.19
CA ILE A 282 0.63 -17.85 -21.79
C ILE A 282 1.43 -18.39 -20.61
N HIS A 283 2.75 -18.40 -20.74
CA HIS A 283 3.72 -18.78 -19.71
C HIS A 283 4.64 -17.59 -19.37
N LEU A 284 4.73 -17.25 -18.09
CA LEU A 284 5.49 -16.12 -17.59
C LEU A 284 6.25 -16.53 -16.32
N ASP A 285 7.46 -16.02 -16.16
CA ASP A 285 8.19 -16.14 -14.89
C ASP A 285 7.94 -14.85 -14.11
N VAL A 286 7.48 -14.98 -12.86
CA VAL A 286 7.16 -13.83 -12.00
C VAL A 286 8.06 -13.83 -10.78
N ASP A 287 8.95 -12.84 -10.72
CA ASP A 287 9.73 -12.53 -9.52
C ASP A 287 9.06 -11.36 -8.80
N ALA A 288 8.31 -11.66 -7.75
CA ALA A 288 7.57 -10.71 -6.95
C ALA A 288 8.28 -10.45 -5.62
N ALA A 289 8.36 -9.20 -5.18
CA ALA A 289 8.94 -8.86 -3.89
C ALA A 289 8.30 -7.61 -3.29
N MET A 290 8.37 -7.46 -1.97
CA MET A 290 7.85 -6.25 -1.31
C MET A 290 8.69 -5.03 -1.68
N VAL A 291 10.01 -5.20 -1.68
CA VAL A 291 10.96 -4.26 -2.28
C VAL A 291 11.58 -4.96 -3.49
N PRO A 292 11.09 -4.67 -4.70
CA PRO A 292 11.57 -5.35 -5.90
C PRO A 292 13.03 -5.03 -6.20
N ASP A 293 13.78 -6.02 -6.69
CA ASP A 293 15.23 -5.91 -6.96
C ASP A 293 15.61 -4.84 -7.99
N PHE A 294 14.66 -4.46 -8.86
CA PHE A 294 14.86 -3.34 -9.79
C PHE A 294 14.87 -1.96 -9.10
N ALA A 295 14.52 -1.90 -7.82
CA ALA A 295 14.57 -0.71 -7.00
C ALA A 295 15.86 -0.68 -6.17
N VAL A 296 16.74 0.26 -6.50
CA VAL A 296 17.93 0.52 -5.69
C VAL A 296 17.52 1.37 -4.49
N VAL A 297 17.51 0.74 -3.31
CA VAL A 297 17.23 1.39 -2.03
C VAL A 297 18.55 1.54 -1.25
N ALA A 298 18.71 2.64 -0.50
CA ALA A 298 19.89 2.80 0.36
C ALA A 298 19.91 1.71 1.43
N GLU A 299 21.09 1.21 1.81
CA GLU A 299 21.22 0.18 2.85
C GLU A 299 20.58 0.57 4.20
N SER A 300 20.48 1.88 4.48
CA SER A 300 19.83 2.42 5.68
C SER A 300 18.30 2.26 5.71
N ASP A 301 17.68 2.10 4.54
CA ASP A 301 16.21 2.12 4.38
C ASP A 301 15.68 0.70 4.05
N ARG A 302 16.55 -0.31 4.11
CA ARG A 302 16.18 -1.73 3.94
C ARG A 302 15.54 -2.21 5.24
N VAL A 303 14.21 -2.18 5.29
CA VAL A 303 13.42 -2.58 6.47
C VAL A 303 13.06 -4.07 6.41
N PHE A 304 12.61 -4.52 5.22
CA PHE A 304 12.01 -5.83 4.99
C PHE A 304 12.00 -6.20 3.52
N ASN A 305 12.30 -7.45 3.15
CA ASN A 305 11.94 -7.97 1.84
C ASN A 305 11.49 -9.43 1.90
N LEU A 306 10.25 -9.69 1.49
CA LEU A 306 9.75 -11.02 1.18
C LEU A 306 9.62 -11.12 -0.32
N ALA A 307 10.33 -12.09 -0.91
CA ALA A 307 10.27 -12.38 -2.32
C ALA A 307 9.57 -13.72 -2.57
N VAL A 308 8.77 -13.75 -3.63
CA VAL A 308 8.02 -14.89 -4.15
C VAL A 308 8.39 -15.03 -5.62
N GLU A 309 8.92 -16.19 -5.98
CA GLU A 309 9.13 -16.59 -7.38
C GLU A 309 8.03 -17.56 -7.76
N ALA A 310 7.44 -17.42 -8.95
CA ALA A 310 6.44 -18.34 -9.45
C ALA A 310 6.43 -18.39 -10.98
N ASP A 311 6.21 -19.58 -11.52
CA ASP A 311 5.95 -19.78 -12.95
C ASP A 311 4.45 -19.66 -13.16
N VAL A 312 4.00 -18.70 -13.94
CA VAL A 312 2.58 -18.39 -14.12
C VAL A 312 2.13 -18.86 -15.49
N HIS A 313 1.16 -19.76 -15.49
CA HIS A 313 0.46 -20.23 -16.68
C HIS A 313 -0.96 -19.65 -16.72
N ILE A 314 -1.24 -18.85 -17.75
CA ILE A 314 -2.55 -18.24 -17.98
C ILE A 314 -3.15 -18.86 -19.24
N ALA A 315 -4.33 -19.46 -19.12
CA ALA A 315 -5.02 -20.07 -20.24
C ALA A 315 -6.48 -19.66 -20.34
N GLN A 316 -6.96 -19.50 -21.57
CA GLN A 316 -8.36 -19.22 -21.86
C GLN A 316 -8.74 -19.86 -23.19
N VAL A 317 -9.95 -20.42 -23.26
CA VAL A 317 -10.47 -21.05 -24.48
C VAL A 317 -11.76 -20.36 -24.91
N PHE A 318 -11.85 -20.06 -26.21
CA PHE A 318 -13.01 -19.43 -26.84
C PHE A 318 -13.69 -20.43 -27.78
N THR A 319 -14.97 -20.70 -27.54
CA THR A 319 -15.78 -21.61 -28.38
C THR A 319 -16.97 -20.85 -28.93
N ALA A 320 -16.77 -20.15 -30.06
CA ALA A 320 -17.75 -19.20 -30.61
C ALA A 320 -18.25 -18.22 -29.53
N ALA A 321 -17.29 -17.61 -28.81
CA ALA A 321 -17.54 -16.66 -27.76
C ALA A 321 -18.06 -15.34 -28.34
N ASP A 322 -19.20 -14.89 -27.85
CA ASP A 322 -19.83 -13.63 -28.24
C ASP A 322 -19.09 -12.45 -27.61
N THR A 323 -18.60 -11.51 -28.42
CA THR A 323 -17.87 -10.31 -27.94
C THR A 323 -18.77 -9.36 -27.15
N GLU A 324 -20.09 -9.48 -27.26
CA GLU A 324 -21.05 -8.72 -26.47
C GLU A 324 -21.71 -9.54 -25.34
N GLY A 325 -21.27 -10.77 -25.12
CA GLY A 325 -21.81 -11.65 -24.08
C GLY A 325 -21.41 -11.21 -22.66
N ASP A 326 -22.31 -11.44 -21.69
CA ASP A 326 -22.06 -11.24 -20.25
C ASP A 326 -20.89 -12.11 -19.72
N SER A 327 -20.51 -13.14 -20.48
CA SER A 327 -19.32 -13.98 -20.23
C SER A 327 -18.59 -14.17 -21.56
N PHE A 328 -17.35 -13.71 -21.63
CA PHE A 328 -16.53 -13.83 -22.82
C PHE A 328 -15.58 -15.01 -22.74
N GLY A 329 -15.83 -16.02 -23.58
CA GLY A 329 -15.08 -17.27 -23.57
C GLY A 329 -15.34 -18.13 -22.33
N ASN A 330 -14.51 -19.16 -22.16
CA ASN A 330 -14.45 -19.90 -20.90
C ASN A 330 -13.74 -19.06 -19.83
N PRO A 331 -13.92 -19.37 -18.53
CA PRO A 331 -13.15 -18.74 -17.47
C PRO A 331 -11.65 -18.85 -17.74
N ILE A 332 -10.93 -17.75 -17.49
CA ILE A 332 -9.49 -17.67 -17.53
C ILE A 332 -8.95 -18.48 -16.36
N THR A 333 -8.08 -19.45 -16.61
CA THR A 333 -7.34 -20.18 -15.58
C THR A 333 -5.98 -19.52 -15.38
N ILE A 334 -5.63 -19.23 -14.14
CA ILE A 334 -4.29 -18.78 -13.75
C ILE A 334 -3.72 -19.84 -12.81
N ASP A 335 -2.69 -20.54 -13.26
CA ASP A 335 -1.96 -21.54 -12.48
C ASP A 335 -0.59 -20.96 -12.13
N TYR A 336 -0.29 -20.89 -10.83
CA TYR A 336 1.03 -20.61 -10.30
C TYR A 336 1.71 -21.95 -10.03
N GLU A 337 2.73 -22.28 -10.81
CA GLU A 337 3.53 -23.49 -10.70
C GLU A 337 4.85 -23.15 -9.98
N SER A 338 5.39 -24.13 -9.25
CA SER A 338 6.73 -24.00 -8.63
C SER A 338 6.88 -22.77 -7.72
N VAL A 339 5.86 -22.39 -6.93
CA VAL A 339 5.92 -21.17 -6.09
C VAL A 339 7.00 -21.32 -5.02
N ARG A 340 8.04 -20.47 -5.07
CA ARG A 340 9.17 -20.46 -4.13
C ARG A 340 9.16 -19.18 -3.32
N LEU A 341 9.40 -19.31 -2.02
CA LEU A 341 9.44 -18.22 -1.06
C LEU A 341 10.88 -18.01 -0.57
N ASP A 342 11.42 -16.80 -0.70
CA ASP A 342 12.75 -16.47 -0.19
C ASP A 342 12.69 -16.17 1.31
N LEU A 343 12.93 -17.20 2.12
CA LEU A 343 13.01 -17.08 3.58
C LEU A 343 14.41 -16.68 4.06
N GLY A 344 15.45 -16.96 3.28
CA GLY A 344 16.82 -16.57 3.66
C GLY A 344 16.96 -15.05 3.75
N THR A 345 16.49 -14.35 2.74
CA THR A 345 16.47 -12.88 2.69
C THR A 345 15.52 -12.31 3.74
N PHE A 346 14.32 -12.91 3.92
CA PHE A 346 13.38 -12.50 4.96
C PHE A 346 14.01 -12.52 6.36
N PHE A 347 14.62 -13.63 6.80
CA PHE A 347 15.17 -13.71 8.16
C PHE A 347 16.42 -12.84 8.35
N SER A 348 17.27 -12.73 7.33
CA SER A 348 18.52 -11.96 7.42
C SER A 348 18.34 -10.45 7.27
N GLU A 349 17.43 -9.99 6.41
CA GLU A 349 17.20 -8.57 6.15
C GLU A 349 16.12 -7.95 7.05
N PHE A 350 15.23 -8.74 7.66
CA PHE A 350 14.17 -8.22 8.53
C PHE A 350 14.25 -8.68 9.99
N PHE A 351 14.30 -9.99 10.25
CA PHE A 351 14.19 -10.49 11.62
C PHE A 351 15.40 -10.04 12.46
N ASP A 352 16.61 -10.18 11.91
CA ASP A 352 17.83 -9.85 12.63
C ASP A 352 17.94 -8.34 12.97
N PRO A 353 17.65 -7.38 12.05
CA PRO A 353 17.60 -5.96 12.39
C PRO A 353 16.46 -5.55 13.32
N THR A 354 15.26 -6.14 13.15
CA THR A 354 14.08 -5.81 13.97
C THR A 354 14.26 -6.22 15.42
N VAL A 355 14.79 -7.44 15.65
CA VAL A 355 15.18 -7.88 17.00
C VAL A 355 16.16 -6.89 17.61
N LYS A 356 17.17 -6.43 16.85
CA LYS A 356 18.14 -5.44 17.34
C LYS A 356 17.54 -4.07 17.65
N ALA A 357 16.52 -3.65 16.90
CA ALA A 357 15.78 -2.42 17.16
C ALA A 357 14.96 -2.53 18.46
N ILE A 358 14.23 -3.64 18.64
CA ILE A 358 13.47 -3.95 19.86
C ILE A 358 14.41 -4.02 21.07
N GLN A 359 15.57 -4.69 20.95
CA GLN A 359 16.61 -4.73 21.99
C GLN A 359 17.06 -3.31 22.40
N THR A 360 17.21 -2.41 21.43
CA THR A 360 17.58 -1.00 21.68
C THR A 360 16.44 -0.23 22.36
N ALA A 361 15.19 -0.45 21.94
CA ALA A 361 14.00 0.19 22.49
C ALA A 361 13.66 -0.28 23.92
N LEU A 362 13.98 -1.53 24.27
CA LEU A 362 13.80 -2.09 25.61
C LEU A 362 14.98 -1.78 26.55
N THR A 363 16.11 -1.28 26.04
CA THR A 363 17.27 -0.85 26.85
C THR A 363 16.92 0.18 27.95
N PRO A 364 16.02 1.15 27.75
CA PRO A 364 15.58 2.09 28.80
C PRO A 364 14.79 1.45 29.95
N LEU A 365 14.29 0.21 29.81
CA LEU A 365 13.66 -0.56 30.90
C LEU A 365 14.69 -1.28 31.78
N GLN A 366 15.95 -1.35 31.34
CA GLN A 366 17.07 -1.93 32.09
C GLN A 366 17.23 -1.35 33.51
N PRO A 367 16.99 -0.06 33.81
CA PRO A 367 17.02 0.47 35.17
C PRO A 367 15.95 -0.12 36.11
N ILE A 368 14.80 -0.55 35.59
CA ILE A 368 13.73 -1.21 36.37
C ILE A 368 14.15 -2.65 36.69
N VAL A 369 14.78 -3.31 35.72
CA VAL A 369 15.43 -4.62 35.89
C VAL A 369 16.59 -4.55 36.89
N ASP A 370 17.39 -3.48 36.83
CA ASP A 370 18.49 -3.17 37.75
C ASP A 370 17.98 -2.83 39.16
N PHE A 371 16.81 -2.20 39.28
CA PHE A 371 16.16 -1.93 40.57
C PHE A 371 15.72 -3.22 41.28
N LEU A 372 15.16 -4.18 40.55
CA LEU A 372 14.75 -5.49 41.09
C LEU A 372 15.94 -6.38 41.48
N THR A 373 17.12 -6.12 40.90
CA THR A 373 18.41 -6.77 41.24
C THR A 373 19.29 -5.93 42.17
N PHE A 374 18.83 -4.76 42.58
CA PHE A 374 19.61 -3.81 43.37
C PHE A 374 19.98 -4.38 44.76
N PRO A 375 21.25 -4.35 45.17
CA PRO A 375 21.65 -4.80 46.50
C PRO A 375 21.04 -3.89 47.58
N ILE A 376 20.27 -4.44 48.52
CA ILE A 376 19.63 -3.63 49.57
C ILE A 376 20.72 -3.08 50.50
N PRO A 377 20.83 -1.74 50.70
CA PRO A 377 21.79 -1.14 51.63
C PRO A 377 21.55 -1.61 53.07
N VAL A 378 22.57 -1.67 53.92
CA VAL A 378 22.54 -2.26 55.29
C VAL A 378 22.47 -3.78 55.32
N LEU A 379 21.57 -4.43 54.56
CA LEU A 379 21.50 -5.90 54.51
C LEU A 379 22.67 -6.50 53.72
N SER A 380 23.08 -5.86 52.63
CA SER A 380 24.27 -6.24 51.87
C SER A 380 25.56 -6.06 52.68
N ASP A 381 25.64 -5.03 53.52
CA ASP A 381 26.79 -4.77 54.40
C ASP A 381 26.90 -5.85 55.50
N ILE A 382 25.76 -6.30 56.03
CA ILE A 382 25.68 -7.42 56.98
C ILE A 382 26.07 -8.73 56.28
N GLY A 383 25.56 -8.99 55.07
CA GLY A 383 25.86 -10.18 54.26
C GLY A 383 27.34 -10.34 53.93
N GLN A 384 28.03 -9.26 53.54
CA GLN A 384 29.47 -9.26 53.33
C GLN A 384 30.25 -9.52 54.62
N ALA A 385 29.79 -9.01 55.77
CA ALA A 385 30.45 -9.22 57.06
C ALA A 385 30.36 -10.67 57.58
N VAL A 386 29.36 -11.46 57.16
CA VAL A 386 29.21 -12.90 57.47
C VAL A 386 29.62 -13.85 56.32
N GLY A 387 30.14 -13.32 55.21
CA GLY A 387 30.71 -14.13 54.10
C GLY A 387 29.71 -14.60 53.05
N TYR A 388 28.52 -14.00 52.98
CA TYR A 388 27.44 -14.36 52.04
C TYR A 388 27.34 -13.45 50.80
N GLY A 389 28.18 -12.41 50.68
CA GLY A 389 28.16 -11.48 49.54
C GLY A 389 27.10 -10.37 49.65
N SER A 390 26.91 -9.62 48.57
CA SER A 390 25.85 -8.60 48.45
C SER A 390 24.48 -9.28 48.37
N ILE A 391 23.49 -8.73 49.08
CA ILE A 391 22.19 -9.37 49.27
C ILE A 391 21.13 -8.58 48.47
N THR A 392 20.60 -9.19 47.41
CA THR A 392 19.47 -8.63 46.61
C THR A 392 18.12 -9.05 47.21
N PRO A 393 17.01 -8.36 46.88
CA PRO A 393 15.66 -8.78 47.28
C PRO A 393 15.31 -10.21 46.86
N VAL A 394 15.76 -10.64 45.67
CA VAL A 394 15.58 -12.01 45.14
C VAL A 394 16.43 -13.02 45.93
N ASP A 395 17.67 -12.69 46.27
CA ASP A 395 18.57 -13.57 47.04
C ASP A 395 18.10 -13.75 48.50
N LEU A 396 17.45 -12.74 49.09
CA LEU A 396 16.79 -12.85 50.40
C LEU A 396 15.64 -13.85 50.36
N GLY A 397 14.83 -13.85 49.30
CA GLY A 397 13.76 -14.83 49.12
C GLY A 397 14.28 -16.25 48.98
N ILE A 398 15.31 -16.47 48.15
CA ILE A 398 15.94 -17.79 47.95
C ILE A 398 16.51 -18.31 49.28
N THR A 399 17.26 -17.46 50.00
CA THR A 399 17.90 -17.82 51.27
C THR A 399 16.86 -18.03 52.38
N ALA A 400 15.83 -17.19 52.48
CA ALA A 400 14.77 -17.33 53.46
C ALA A 400 13.96 -18.61 53.25
N THR A 401 13.54 -18.92 52.02
CA THR A 401 12.80 -20.16 51.69
C THR A 401 13.63 -21.42 51.97
N TYR A 402 14.94 -21.39 51.70
CA TYR A 402 15.82 -22.54 51.95
C TYR A 402 15.95 -22.86 53.45
N PHE A 403 16.06 -21.82 54.29
CA PHE A 403 16.27 -21.94 55.73
C PHE A 403 15.00 -21.85 56.58
N ASP A 404 13.82 -21.65 55.98
CA ASP A 404 12.56 -21.64 56.71
C ASP A 404 12.24 -23.05 57.26
N PRO A 405 12.14 -23.22 58.60
CA PRO A 405 11.81 -24.49 59.23
C PRO A 405 10.31 -24.85 59.13
N SER A 406 9.45 -23.92 58.70
CA SER A 406 7.99 -24.10 58.60
C SER A 406 7.51 -24.67 57.25
N LEU A 407 8.40 -24.72 56.24
CA LEU A 407 8.08 -25.18 54.89
C LEU A 407 8.50 -26.64 54.65
N THR A 408 7.63 -27.45 54.03
CA THR A 408 7.98 -28.79 53.54
C THR A 408 8.89 -28.72 52.30
N GLN A 409 9.63 -29.78 52.00
CA GLN A 409 10.55 -29.80 50.84
C GLN A 409 9.83 -29.48 49.52
N GLN A 410 8.60 -29.95 49.33
CA GLN A 410 7.80 -29.67 48.14
C GLN A 410 7.36 -28.20 48.05
N GLN A 411 7.06 -27.57 49.19
CA GLN A 411 6.76 -26.13 49.26
C GLN A 411 8.02 -25.28 49.06
N LYS A 412 9.18 -25.75 49.54
CA LYS A 412 10.47 -25.14 49.23
C LYS A 412 10.74 -25.20 47.74
N ASP A 413 10.53 -26.34 47.10
CA ASP A 413 10.75 -26.51 45.66
C ASP A 413 9.77 -25.63 44.83
N SER A 414 8.48 -25.52 45.21
CA SER A 414 7.53 -24.61 44.57
C SER A 414 7.86 -23.12 44.76
N GLN A 415 8.31 -22.73 45.95
CA GLN A 415 8.72 -21.34 46.19
C GLN A 415 10.06 -21.01 45.52
N LEU A 416 11.00 -21.96 45.52
CA LEU A 416 12.28 -21.82 44.82
C LEU A 416 12.05 -21.74 43.31
N ALA A 417 11.10 -22.51 42.76
CA ALA A 417 10.68 -22.40 41.36
C ALA A 417 10.07 -21.04 41.04
N ARG A 418 9.30 -20.42 41.95
CA ARG A 418 8.78 -19.05 41.79
C ARG A 418 9.87 -17.97 41.90
N LEU A 419 10.88 -18.18 42.75
CA LEU A 419 12.05 -17.29 42.89
C LEU A 419 13.06 -17.46 41.72
N VAL A 420 13.15 -18.65 41.14
CA VAL A 420 13.84 -18.91 39.88
C VAL A 420 13.04 -18.35 38.70
N ALA A 421 11.70 -18.37 38.74
CA ALA A 421 10.85 -17.67 37.77
C ALA A 421 10.98 -16.14 37.87
N ALA A 422 11.23 -15.59 39.06
CA ALA A 422 11.62 -14.17 39.24
C ALA A 422 13.00 -13.84 38.63
N LYS A 423 13.93 -14.80 38.58
CA LYS A 423 15.12 -14.74 37.70
C LYS A 423 14.78 -15.00 36.22
N GLY A 424 13.68 -15.66 35.92
CA GLY A 424 13.14 -15.86 34.58
C GLY A 424 12.62 -14.59 33.92
N VAL A 425 12.27 -13.55 34.70
CA VAL A 425 11.93 -12.20 34.22
C VAL A 425 13.14 -11.49 33.64
N LEU A 426 14.28 -11.61 34.32
CA LEU A 426 15.59 -11.29 33.76
C LEU A 426 15.88 -12.16 32.54
N GLY A 427 15.44 -13.42 32.55
CA GLY A 427 15.59 -14.38 31.46
C GLY A 427 14.79 -14.07 30.19
N VAL A 428 13.58 -13.49 30.24
CA VAL A 428 12.82 -13.15 29.02
C VAL A 428 13.41 -11.91 28.34
N VAL A 429 13.78 -10.89 29.15
CA VAL A 429 14.50 -9.71 28.66
C VAL A 429 15.92 -10.09 28.21
N ASP A 430 16.67 -10.93 28.96
CA ASP A 430 17.97 -11.47 28.51
C ASP A 430 17.82 -12.35 27.28
N VAL A 431 16.80 -13.22 27.17
CA VAL A 431 16.58 -14.07 25.98
C VAL A 431 16.36 -13.18 24.76
N PHE A 432 15.56 -12.11 24.89
CA PHE A 432 15.38 -11.16 23.80
C PHE A 432 16.64 -10.34 23.52
N LEU A 433 17.42 -9.94 24.54
CA LEU A 433 18.69 -9.20 24.40
C LEU A 433 19.87 -10.06 23.88
N ASP A 434 19.84 -11.39 24.09
CA ASP A 434 20.86 -12.35 23.67
C ASP A 434 20.46 -13.14 22.39
N LEU A 435 19.31 -12.83 21.79
CA LEU A 435 18.88 -13.42 20.52
C LEU A 435 19.98 -13.27 19.46
N LYS A 436 20.47 -14.40 18.95
CA LYS A 436 21.43 -14.43 17.85
C LYS A 436 20.71 -14.26 16.51
N PRO A 437 21.40 -13.68 15.51
CA PRO A 437 20.89 -13.64 14.14
C PRO A 437 20.49 -15.04 13.65
N ILE A 438 19.29 -15.18 13.10
CA ILE A 438 18.73 -16.45 12.59
C ILE A 438 19.07 -16.63 11.10
N GLY A 439 19.35 -15.54 10.37
CA GLY A 439 19.55 -15.56 8.91
C GLY A 439 20.73 -16.42 8.42
N GLU A 440 21.74 -16.68 9.25
CA GLU A 440 22.88 -17.53 8.87
C GLU A 440 22.51 -19.03 8.87
N GLY A 441 22.31 -19.59 7.66
CA GLY A 441 22.20 -21.04 7.44
C GLY A 441 20.81 -21.59 7.12
N LEU A 442 19.82 -20.72 6.91
CA LEU A 442 18.51 -21.12 6.37
C LEU A 442 18.59 -21.42 4.85
N PRO A 443 17.76 -22.33 4.32
CA PRO A 443 17.58 -22.47 2.89
C PRO A 443 17.07 -21.14 2.33
N GLN A 444 17.69 -20.64 1.26
CA GLN A 444 17.31 -19.35 0.69
C GLN A 444 15.86 -19.39 0.19
N THR A 445 15.51 -20.39 -0.62
CA THR A 445 14.15 -20.54 -1.17
C THR A 445 13.46 -21.78 -0.63
N VAL A 446 12.18 -21.65 -0.27
CA VAL A 446 11.29 -22.76 0.10
C VAL A 446 10.19 -22.92 -0.94
N ASP A 447 10.14 -24.09 -1.56
CA ASP A 447 9.09 -24.48 -2.51
C ASP A 447 7.78 -24.81 -1.78
N LEU A 448 6.75 -24.03 -2.10
CA LEU A 448 5.38 -24.08 -1.58
C LEU A 448 4.43 -24.91 -2.47
N GLY A 449 4.85 -25.29 -3.68
CA GLY A 449 4.08 -26.07 -4.63
C GLY A 449 3.25 -25.23 -5.61
N ASP A 450 2.16 -25.82 -6.09
CA ASP A 450 1.35 -25.26 -7.19
C ASP A 450 -0.03 -24.81 -6.69
N PHE A 451 -0.51 -23.71 -7.26
CA PHE A 451 -1.81 -23.11 -6.96
C PHE A 451 -2.55 -22.79 -8.25
N GLY A 452 -3.88 -22.92 -8.24
CA GLY A 452 -4.70 -22.64 -9.42
C GLY A 452 -5.94 -21.84 -9.07
N MET A 453 -6.32 -20.93 -9.96
CA MET A 453 -7.50 -20.09 -9.81
C MET A 453 -8.22 -19.83 -11.14
N GLN A 454 -9.49 -19.44 -11.05
CA GLN A 454 -10.30 -19.05 -12.22
C GLN A 454 -10.84 -17.64 -12.10
N LEU A 455 -10.91 -16.95 -13.24
CA LEU A 455 -11.51 -15.63 -13.42
C LEU A 455 -12.53 -15.67 -14.56
N THR A 456 -13.71 -15.09 -14.35
CA THR A 456 -14.71 -14.90 -15.40
C THR A 456 -14.78 -13.40 -15.73
N GLN A 457 -14.86 -13.04 -17.00
CA GLN A 457 -14.91 -11.65 -17.47
C GLN A 457 -16.03 -11.44 -18.51
N SER A 458 -16.57 -10.22 -18.57
CA SER A 458 -17.52 -9.78 -19.61
C SER A 458 -16.78 -9.51 -20.92
N GLY A 459 -17.48 -9.62 -22.06
CA GLY A 459 -16.94 -9.22 -23.37
C GLY A 459 -16.94 -7.72 -23.58
N ARG A 460 -17.72 -6.97 -22.78
CA ARG A 460 -17.83 -5.51 -22.87
C ARG A 460 -16.81 -4.84 -21.97
N ALA A 461 -16.01 -3.93 -22.54
CA ALA A 461 -15.05 -3.11 -21.81
C ALA A 461 -15.70 -2.03 -20.90
N ASP A 462 -16.99 -1.71 -21.11
CA ASP A 462 -17.72 -0.62 -20.43
C ASP A 462 -18.56 -1.07 -19.22
N ASP A 463 -18.58 -2.36 -18.87
CA ASP A 463 -19.33 -2.84 -17.69
C ASP A 463 -18.61 -2.46 -16.39
N ASP A 464 -19.38 -1.98 -15.39
CA ASP A 464 -18.88 -1.63 -14.06
C ASP A 464 -18.11 -2.84 -13.47
N PRO A 465 -16.85 -2.68 -13.04
CA PRO A 465 -16.06 -3.74 -12.41
C PRO A 465 -16.76 -4.41 -11.22
N ALA A 466 -17.75 -3.74 -10.62
CA ALA A 466 -18.58 -4.29 -9.55
C ALA A 466 -19.63 -5.32 -10.02
N ASP A 467 -20.00 -5.34 -11.31
CA ASP A 467 -21.05 -6.21 -11.87
C ASP A 467 -20.53 -7.59 -12.33
N VAL A 468 -19.21 -7.74 -12.55
CA VAL A 468 -18.57 -9.05 -12.73
C VAL A 468 -18.02 -9.51 -11.39
N GLU A 469 -18.82 -10.31 -10.67
CA GLU A 469 -18.38 -10.93 -9.42
C GLU A 469 -17.08 -11.71 -9.68
N ARG A 470 -15.94 -11.20 -9.15
CA ARG A 470 -14.66 -11.91 -9.11
C ARG A 470 -14.81 -13.16 -8.25
N LYS A 471 -15.38 -14.21 -8.84
CA LYS A 471 -15.49 -15.50 -8.17
C LYS A 471 -14.18 -16.24 -8.32
N ILE A 472 -13.22 -15.85 -7.48
CA ILE A 472 -11.94 -16.55 -7.34
C ILE A 472 -12.24 -17.90 -6.69
N GLU A 473 -12.32 -18.95 -7.50
CA GLU A 473 -12.41 -20.32 -7.02
C GLU A 473 -11.02 -20.97 -7.07
N LEU A 474 -10.62 -21.54 -5.95
CA LEU A 474 -9.43 -22.37 -5.84
C LEU A 474 -9.65 -23.68 -6.59
N THR A 475 -8.87 -23.92 -7.65
CA THR A 475 -8.99 -25.12 -8.50
C THR A 475 -7.98 -26.20 -8.14
N LYS A 476 -6.85 -25.82 -7.51
CA LYS A 476 -5.76 -26.71 -7.08
C LYS A 476 -5.21 -26.21 -5.74
N GLU A 477 -5.35 -27.04 -4.71
CA GLU A 477 -4.57 -26.92 -3.47
C GLU A 477 -3.42 -27.94 -3.57
N ASN A 478 -2.17 -27.50 -3.56
CA ASN A 478 -1.12 -28.41 -3.13
C ASN A 478 0.01 -27.73 -2.36
N PRO A 479 -0.22 -27.39 -1.10
CA PRO A 479 0.85 -27.02 -0.21
C PRO A 479 1.22 -28.18 0.70
N TYR A 480 2.49 -28.59 0.67
CA TYR A 480 3.03 -29.55 1.63
C TYR A 480 2.75 -29.06 3.07
N PRO A 481 2.35 -29.92 4.02
CA PRO A 481 1.90 -29.49 5.35
C PRO A 481 3.03 -29.08 6.31
N ASP A 482 4.19 -28.67 5.82
CA ASP A 482 5.40 -28.65 6.66
C ASP A 482 6.50 -27.75 6.05
N ALA A 483 6.16 -26.61 5.44
CA ALA A 483 7.16 -25.59 5.04
C ALA A 483 8.04 -25.21 6.25
N LEU A 484 7.39 -24.99 7.40
CA LEU A 484 8.05 -24.80 8.69
C LEU A 484 8.94 -25.98 9.07
N LYS A 485 8.52 -27.23 8.85
CA LYS A 485 9.32 -28.42 9.19
C LYS A 485 10.47 -28.67 8.21
N LYS A 486 10.34 -28.33 6.93
CA LYS A 486 11.49 -28.31 5.99
C LYS A 486 12.54 -27.31 6.46
N VAL A 487 12.10 -26.14 6.95
CA VAL A 487 12.98 -25.10 7.51
C VAL A 487 13.60 -25.57 8.84
N GLN A 488 12.82 -26.14 9.75
CA GLN A 488 13.28 -26.72 11.02
C GLN A 488 14.28 -27.87 10.80
N ASP A 489 13.96 -28.84 9.94
CA ASP A 489 14.81 -29.97 9.58
C ASP A 489 16.14 -29.53 8.95
N SER A 490 16.17 -28.34 8.33
CA SER A 490 17.35 -27.78 7.68
C SER A 490 18.27 -26.98 8.61
N ASN A 491 17.80 -26.51 9.76
CA ASN A 491 18.61 -25.64 10.64
C ASN A 491 18.35 -25.85 12.15
N GLN A 492 19.34 -26.45 12.83
CA GLN A 492 19.32 -26.64 14.30
C GLN A 492 19.25 -25.31 15.08
N THR A 493 19.69 -24.19 14.49
CA THR A 493 19.62 -22.87 15.12
C THR A 493 18.18 -22.36 15.17
N PHE A 494 17.40 -22.65 14.13
CA PHE A 494 15.97 -22.31 14.04
C PHE A 494 15.18 -23.05 15.13
N ASP A 495 15.41 -24.36 15.29
CA ASP A 495 14.79 -25.14 16.37
C ASP A 495 15.15 -24.63 17.77
N ASN A 496 16.43 -24.26 18.01
CA ASN A 496 16.86 -23.77 19.32
C ASN A 496 16.18 -22.44 19.66
N VAL A 497 16.12 -21.48 18.73
CA VAL A 497 15.52 -20.16 18.95
C VAL A 497 14.01 -20.28 19.21
N PHE A 498 13.28 -21.08 18.42
CA PHE A 498 11.85 -21.30 18.66
C PHE A 498 11.58 -22.07 19.97
N SER A 499 12.49 -22.98 20.36
CA SER A 499 12.39 -23.67 21.64
C SER A 499 12.72 -22.77 22.85
N ASP A 500 13.64 -21.81 22.68
CA ASP A 500 14.06 -20.86 23.71
C ASP A 500 13.01 -19.74 23.91
N ILE A 501 12.23 -19.40 22.86
CA ILE A 501 11.11 -18.43 22.91
C ILE A 501 9.77 -19.11 23.28
N ASN A 502 9.76 -20.43 23.50
CA ASN A 502 8.69 -21.24 24.11
C ASN A 502 7.24 -20.72 23.95
N GLY A 503 6.74 -20.64 22.71
CA GLY A 503 5.33 -20.36 22.39
C GLY A 503 4.98 -18.90 22.09
N ASN A 504 5.94 -17.98 22.20
CA ASN A 504 5.69 -16.54 22.12
C ASN A 504 6.08 -15.88 20.78
N LEU A 505 6.53 -16.64 19.77
CA LEU A 505 6.83 -16.14 18.42
C LEU A 505 6.26 -17.10 17.37
N SER A 506 5.49 -16.57 16.44
CA SER A 506 4.78 -17.30 15.39
C SER A 506 4.96 -16.63 14.03
N PHE A 507 4.95 -17.44 12.97
CA PHE A 507 4.96 -17.01 11.58
C PHE A 507 3.73 -17.60 10.89
N PRO A 508 2.55 -16.96 11.01
CA PRO A 508 1.28 -17.55 10.58
C PRO A 508 1.27 -17.94 9.09
N PHE A 509 1.88 -17.13 8.22
CA PHE A 509 1.97 -17.39 6.79
C PHE A 509 2.78 -18.65 6.41
N LEU A 510 3.66 -19.14 7.29
CA LEU A 510 4.40 -20.39 7.06
C LEU A 510 3.59 -21.63 7.45
N ASN A 511 2.60 -21.45 8.33
CA ASN A 511 1.70 -22.50 8.78
C ASN A 511 0.46 -22.62 7.89
N ASP A 512 0.05 -21.51 7.26
CA ASP A 512 -1.06 -21.46 6.32
C ASP A 512 -0.61 -21.04 4.91
N PRO A 513 -0.53 -21.99 3.97
CA PRO A 513 -0.16 -21.72 2.59
C PRO A 513 -1.17 -20.86 1.83
N THR A 514 -2.42 -20.77 2.30
CA THR A 514 -3.42 -19.87 1.72
C THR A 514 -3.09 -18.40 2.00
N ALA A 515 -2.20 -18.12 2.96
CA ALA A 515 -1.71 -16.77 3.24
C ALA A 515 -0.92 -16.20 2.06
N VAL A 516 0.07 -16.93 1.54
CA VAL A 516 0.90 -16.49 0.40
C VAL A 516 0.04 -16.33 -0.87
N LEU A 517 -0.90 -17.25 -1.08
CA LEU A 517 -1.90 -17.09 -2.13
C LEU A 517 -2.76 -15.84 -1.93
N GLY A 518 -3.17 -15.56 -0.69
CA GLY A 518 -3.85 -14.32 -0.33
C GLY A 518 -3.03 -13.09 -0.71
N MET A 519 -1.71 -13.11 -0.47
CA MET A 519 -0.78 -12.03 -0.85
C MET A 519 -0.76 -11.81 -2.37
N LEU A 520 -0.63 -12.89 -3.16
CA LEU A 520 -0.69 -12.83 -4.62
C LEU A 520 -2.09 -12.43 -5.14
N GLN A 521 -3.13 -12.63 -4.33
CA GLN A 521 -4.49 -12.14 -4.58
C GLN A 521 -4.70 -10.66 -4.19
N GLY A 522 -3.72 -10.00 -3.57
CA GLY A 522 -3.87 -8.64 -3.04
C GLY A 522 -4.60 -8.56 -1.69
N LYS A 523 -4.86 -9.70 -1.03
CA LYS A 523 -5.43 -9.75 0.33
C LYS A 523 -4.36 -9.41 1.36
N THR A 524 -4.77 -8.66 2.38
CA THR A 524 -3.89 -8.21 3.48
C THR A 524 -4.28 -8.80 4.83
N THR A 525 -5.12 -9.83 4.86
CA THR A 525 -5.67 -10.39 6.11
C THR A 525 -4.70 -11.31 6.88
N ALA A 526 -3.52 -11.60 6.31
CA ALA A 526 -2.54 -12.48 6.94
C ALA A 526 -1.47 -11.64 7.66
N SER A 527 -1.16 -12.02 8.91
CA SER A 527 0.02 -11.54 9.62
C SER A 527 1.26 -12.34 9.18
N LEU A 528 2.39 -11.65 9.03
CA LEU A 528 3.68 -12.30 8.74
C LEU A 528 4.35 -12.79 10.02
N VAL A 529 4.37 -11.95 11.05
CA VAL A 529 5.00 -12.27 12.33
C VAL A 529 4.06 -11.86 13.43
N GLU A 530 3.97 -12.69 14.45
CA GLU A 530 3.25 -12.40 15.69
C GLU A 530 4.13 -12.85 16.84
N ALA A 531 4.34 -11.97 17.81
CA ALA A 531 5.14 -12.23 18.99
C ALA A 531 4.43 -11.72 20.25
N GLY A 532 4.07 -12.62 21.16
CA GLY A 532 3.35 -12.27 22.38
C GLY A 532 4.23 -12.23 23.62
N PHE A 533 4.04 -11.22 24.46
CA PHE A 533 4.85 -10.98 25.66
C PHE A 533 3.98 -10.94 26.92
N GLU A 534 3.51 -12.11 27.35
CA GLU A 534 2.75 -12.23 28.60
C GLU A 534 3.67 -12.61 29.79
N PHE A 535 3.63 -11.83 30.87
CA PHE A 535 4.12 -12.29 32.18
C PHE A 535 3.23 -11.83 33.33
N ASN A 536 3.11 -12.66 34.36
CA ASN A 536 2.44 -12.29 35.62
C ASN A 536 3.28 -12.73 36.82
N LEU A 537 3.71 -11.76 37.62
CA LEU A 537 4.66 -11.94 38.70
C LEU A 537 4.11 -11.37 39.99
N GLY A 538 4.20 -12.15 41.06
CA GLY A 538 3.83 -11.73 42.41
C GLY A 538 4.80 -12.28 43.44
N TYR A 539 5.39 -11.39 44.23
CA TYR A 539 6.27 -11.72 45.34
C TYR A 539 5.74 -11.15 46.65
N THR A 540 5.84 -11.91 47.74
CA THR A 540 5.46 -11.46 49.09
C THR A 540 6.52 -11.88 50.09
N PHE A 541 7.23 -10.91 50.64
CA PHE A 541 8.11 -11.07 51.79
C PHE A 541 7.32 -10.88 53.07
N LYS A 542 7.47 -11.78 54.05
CA LYS A 542 6.90 -11.63 55.40
C LYS A 542 7.98 -11.93 56.44
N LYS A 543 8.11 -11.08 57.45
CA LYS A 543 8.98 -11.30 58.59
C LYS A 543 8.29 -10.93 59.90
N GLN A 544 8.24 -11.90 60.80
CA GLN A 544 7.72 -11.72 62.15
C GLN A 544 8.87 -11.64 63.16
N PHE A 545 8.73 -10.74 64.13
CA PHE A 545 9.69 -10.52 65.20
C PHE A 545 8.99 -10.57 66.57
N PRO A 546 9.45 -11.39 67.52
CA PRO A 546 8.87 -11.40 68.86
C PRO A 546 9.21 -10.09 69.60
N ILE A 547 8.24 -9.49 70.29
CA ILE A 547 8.47 -8.26 71.06
C ILE A 547 8.99 -8.63 72.46
N PRO A 548 10.25 -8.31 72.82
CA PRO A 548 10.89 -8.83 74.03
C PRO A 548 10.17 -8.49 75.35
N ALA A 549 9.40 -7.40 75.37
CA ALA A 549 8.64 -6.97 76.54
C ALA A 549 7.28 -7.71 76.70
N PHE A 550 6.78 -8.35 75.64
CA PHE A 550 5.47 -9.00 75.60
C PHE A 550 5.55 -10.29 74.76
N PRO A 551 5.81 -11.47 75.37
CA PRO A 551 6.08 -12.71 74.64
C PRO A 551 4.88 -13.29 73.86
N ILE A 552 3.71 -12.68 73.95
CA ILE A 552 2.48 -13.02 73.21
C ILE A 552 2.21 -12.06 72.05
N LEU A 553 3.09 -11.08 71.83
CA LEU A 553 2.94 -10.02 70.83
C LEU A 553 4.09 -10.11 69.83
N GLU A 554 3.75 -10.18 68.55
CA GLU A 554 4.70 -10.24 67.46
C GLU A 554 4.53 -9.01 66.57
N ALA A 555 5.65 -8.42 66.16
CA ALA A 555 5.67 -7.39 65.13
C ALA A 555 5.80 -8.06 63.76
N GLU A 556 4.95 -7.69 62.82
CA GLU A 556 4.95 -8.20 61.45
C GLU A 556 5.35 -7.08 60.49
N LEU A 557 6.30 -7.38 59.60
CA LEU A 557 6.59 -6.59 58.41
C LEU A 557 6.36 -7.47 57.19
N ALA A 558 5.50 -7.02 56.28
CA ALA A 558 5.30 -7.66 54.98
C ALA A 558 5.49 -6.65 53.84
N LEU A 559 6.04 -7.14 52.73
CA LEU A 559 6.25 -6.37 51.51
C LEU A 559 5.83 -7.24 50.33
N THR A 560 4.81 -6.81 49.62
CA THR A 560 4.28 -7.46 48.42
C THR A 560 4.62 -6.60 47.21
N PHE A 561 5.12 -7.22 46.15
CA PHE A 561 5.29 -6.62 44.84
C PHE A 561 4.58 -7.48 43.80
N GLN A 562 3.88 -6.85 42.86
CA GLN A 562 3.34 -7.53 41.69
C GLN A 562 3.69 -6.73 40.43
N ALA A 563 3.99 -7.43 39.36
CA ALA A 563 4.20 -6.88 38.03
C ALA A 563 3.54 -7.82 37.02
N ALA A 564 2.71 -7.28 36.13
CA ALA A 564 2.16 -8.01 35.01
C ALA A 564 2.38 -7.21 33.72
N LEU A 565 2.75 -7.91 32.64
CA LEU A 565 2.85 -7.40 31.28
C LEU A 565 1.97 -8.30 30.39
N ASP A 566 1.19 -7.68 29.52
CA ASP A 566 0.52 -8.34 28.41
C ASP A 566 0.71 -7.42 27.19
N LEU A 567 1.51 -7.85 26.22
CA LEU A 567 1.85 -7.03 25.06
C LEU A 567 2.12 -7.95 23.88
N ASP A 568 1.34 -7.83 22.81
CA ASP A 568 1.61 -8.55 21.57
C ASP A 568 2.17 -7.59 20.52
N VAL A 569 3.09 -8.08 19.71
CA VAL A 569 3.72 -7.34 18.61
C VAL A 569 3.53 -8.15 17.34
N GLY A 570 3.02 -7.52 16.30
CA GLY A 570 2.81 -8.17 15.02
C GLY A 570 3.32 -7.36 13.84
N TYR A 571 3.46 -8.04 12.71
CA TYR A 571 3.69 -7.40 11.42
C TYR A 571 2.68 -7.94 10.41
N ASP A 572 1.84 -7.06 9.86
CA ASP A 572 0.84 -7.38 8.84
C ASP A 572 1.24 -6.89 7.44
N LEU A 573 0.40 -7.16 6.45
CA LEU A 573 0.63 -6.83 5.04
C LEU A 573 0.12 -5.44 4.66
N PHE A 574 -0.31 -4.63 5.63
CA PHE A 574 -0.91 -3.34 5.36
C PHE A 574 0.11 -2.37 4.74
N GLY A 575 1.29 -2.23 5.35
CA GLY A 575 2.38 -1.38 4.83
C GLY A 575 2.84 -1.77 3.42
N ALA A 576 2.92 -3.08 3.13
CA ALA A 576 3.27 -3.59 1.80
C ALA A 576 2.26 -3.17 0.73
N LYS A 577 0.96 -3.21 1.05
CA LYS A 577 -0.10 -2.75 0.15
C LYS A 577 -0.01 -1.25 -0.12
N LEU A 578 0.31 -0.45 0.89
CA LEU A 578 0.50 0.99 0.74
C LEU A 578 1.69 1.30 -0.18
N LEU A 579 2.83 0.62 0.02
CA LEU A 579 3.99 0.75 -0.84
C LEU A 579 3.64 0.42 -2.30
N THR A 580 3.08 -0.75 -2.57
CA THR A 580 2.79 -1.20 -3.95
C THR A 580 1.82 -0.28 -4.68
N ARG A 581 0.87 0.35 -3.97
CA ARG A 581 -0.03 1.37 -4.55
C ARG A 581 0.65 2.69 -4.86
N SER A 582 1.70 3.04 -4.12
CA SER A 582 2.46 4.29 -4.32
C SER A 582 3.48 4.23 -5.46
N LEU A 583 3.66 3.06 -6.10
CA LEU A 583 4.64 2.87 -7.16
C LEU A 583 4.22 3.56 -8.47
N ASP A 584 5.11 4.39 -9.01
CA ASP A 584 4.90 5.10 -10.27
C ASP A 584 5.59 4.36 -11.44
N PHE A 585 4.80 3.70 -12.27
CA PHE A 585 5.28 2.94 -13.44
C PHE A 585 5.43 3.79 -14.72
N SER A 586 5.38 5.12 -14.64
CA SER A 586 5.49 6.00 -15.83
C SER A 586 6.86 5.95 -16.51
N SER A 587 7.93 5.71 -15.75
CA SER A 587 9.30 5.53 -16.25
C SER A 587 10.17 4.83 -15.21
N ASP A 588 11.31 4.26 -15.63
CA ASP A 588 12.27 3.66 -14.69
C ASP A 588 12.75 4.64 -13.61
N ALA A 589 12.96 5.91 -13.98
CA ALA A 589 13.41 6.93 -13.05
C ALA A 589 12.32 7.30 -12.03
N ALA A 590 11.08 7.42 -12.49
CA ALA A 590 9.93 7.70 -11.63
C ALA A 590 9.67 6.52 -10.67
N LEU A 591 9.73 5.28 -11.17
CA LEU A 591 9.55 4.07 -10.38
C LEU A 591 10.61 3.96 -9.28
N GLN A 592 11.88 4.18 -9.61
CA GLN A 592 12.94 4.18 -8.62
C GLN A 592 12.77 5.30 -7.58
N GLN A 593 12.29 6.46 -8.00
CA GLN A 593 12.02 7.57 -7.10
C GLN A 593 10.84 7.26 -6.17
N SER A 594 9.73 6.75 -6.71
CA SER A 594 8.55 6.40 -5.91
C SER A 594 8.85 5.31 -4.90
N VAL A 595 9.70 4.32 -5.23
CA VAL A 595 10.12 3.31 -4.24
C VAL A 595 10.94 3.97 -3.13
N ARG A 596 11.94 4.80 -3.46
CA ARG A 596 12.77 5.49 -2.44
C ARG A 596 11.92 6.38 -1.54
N ASP A 597 10.94 7.08 -2.11
CA ASP A 597 10.10 8.02 -1.37
C ASP A 597 9.03 7.33 -0.52
N ASN A 598 8.76 6.03 -0.73
CA ASN A 598 7.68 5.32 -0.03
C ASN A 598 8.11 4.02 0.66
N VAL A 599 9.39 3.61 0.56
CA VAL A 599 9.86 2.36 1.18
C VAL A 599 9.69 2.35 2.70
N HIS A 600 9.70 3.53 3.33
CA HIS A 600 9.40 3.69 4.76
C HIS A 600 8.00 3.17 5.11
N ARG A 601 7.03 3.16 4.19
CA ARG A 601 5.68 2.64 4.43
C ARG A 601 5.66 1.15 4.81
N LEU A 602 6.73 0.40 4.56
CA LEU A 602 6.85 -0.97 5.08
C LEU A 602 6.88 -1.01 6.61
N THR A 603 7.39 0.02 7.29
CA THR A 603 7.32 0.09 8.76
C THR A 603 5.89 0.20 9.28
N ASP A 604 4.96 0.67 8.45
CA ASP A 604 3.55 0.81 8.83
C ASP A 604 2.85 -0.56 8.96
N GLY A 605 3.49 -1.65 8.53
CA GLY A 605 3.00 -3.01 8.80
C GLY A 605 3.25 -3.48 10.24
N LEU A 606 4.16 -2.83 10.98
CA LEU A 606 4.45 -3.17 12.38
C LEU A 606 3.40 -2.57 13.31
N TYR A 607 2.81 -3.40 14.16
CA TYR A 607 1.82 -2.99 15.15
C TYR A 607 2.08 -3.63 16.51
N PHE A 608 1.61 -2.94 17.56
CA PHE A 608 1.43 -3.47 18.91
C PHE A 608 -0.06 -3.76 19.11
N ASP A 609 -0.42 -4.93 19.60
CA ASP A 609 -1.81 -5.27 19.90
C ASP A 609 -2.18 -4.66 21.26
N ASP A 610 -3.15 -3.75 21.25
CA ASP A 610 -3.77 -3.10 22.41
C ASP A 610 -4.90 -3.97 22.99
N HIS A 611 -5.04 -5.23 22.58
CA HIS A 611 -5.94 -6.23 23.16
C HIS A 611 -7.33 -5.71 23.56
N ILE A 612 -8.08 -5.12 22.62
CA ILE A 612 -9.46 -4.68 22.86
C ILE A 612 -10.30 -5.84 23.43
N GLY A 613 -10.54 -5.80 24.74
CA GLY A 613 -11.01 -6.97 25.50
C GLY A 613 -12.49 -7.25 25.30
N ALA A 614 -12.83 -8.45 24.79
CA ALA A 614 -14.20 -8.95 24.76
C ALA A 614 -14.62 -9.80 25.99
N ASP A 615 -13.75 -10.04 26.99
CA ASP A 615 -14.09 -10.88 28.15
C ASP A 615 -14.16 -10.12 29.49
N PRO A 616 -15.37 -9.76 29.96
CA PRO A 616 -15.58 -9.15 31.26
C PRO A 616 -15.36 -10.10 32.47
N ASN A 617 -14.81 -11.30 32.29
CA ASN A 617 -14.59 -12.29 33.36
C ASN A 617 -13.13 -12.71 33.60
N ASP A 618 -12.12 -12.07 32.98
CA ASP A 618 -10.75 -12.30 33.41
C ASP A 618 -10.48 -11.67 34.79
N LEU A 619 -10.05 -12.51 35.74
CA LEU A 619 -9.89 -12.19 37.16
C LEU A 619 -8.45 -11.73 37.49
N SER A 620 -7.60 -11.50 36.48
CA SER A 620 -6.34 -10.74 36.60
C SER A 620 -6.61 -9.23 36.83
N ALA A 621 -7.81 -8.77 36.46
CA ALA A 621 -8.36 -7.45 36.66
C ALA A 621 -8.58 -7.15 38.15
N GLY A 622 -7.67 -6.36 38.73
CA GLY A 622 -8.05 -5.51 39.85
C GLY A 622 -8.99 -4.47 39.26
N THR A 623 -10.21 -4.36 39.78
CA THR A 623 -11.20 -3.39 39.31
C THR A 623 -10.55 -1.99 39.30
N PRO A 624 -10.62 -1.22 38.20
CA PRO A 624 -10.14 0.15 38.18
C PRO A 624 -10.78 0.95 39.33
N PRO A 625 -10.11 1.98 39.87
CA PRO A 625 -10.72 2.85 40.87
C PRO A 625 -12.03 3.41 40.32
N GLU A 626 -13.07 3.40 41.16
CA GLU A 626 -14.49 3.68 40.87
C GLU A 626 -14.79 5.12 40.34
N HIS A 627 -13.81 5.89 39.84
CA HIS A 627 -13.92 7.34 39.61
C HIS A 627 -13.27 7.85 38.30
N VAL A 628 -12.99 7.00 37.30
CA VAL A 628 -12.80 7.51 35.94
C VAL A 628 -14.20 7.80 35.38
N PRO A 629 -14.54 9.06 35.00
CA PRO A 629 -15.88 9.38 34.51
C PRO A 629 -16.19 8.58 33.26
N ASP A 630 -17.23 7.74 33.33
CA ASP A 630 -17.82 7.01 32.19
C ASP A 630 -17.96 7.92 30.97
N GLY A 631 -17.21 7.61 29.92
CA GLY A 631 -17.23 8.31 28.65
C GLY A 631 -16.41 7.58 27.60
N ASP A 632 -16.99 6.50 27.05
CA ASP A 632 -16.77 6.02 25.67
C ASP A 632 -15.39 5.44 25.29
N HIS A 633 -14.82 4.56 26.13
CA HIS A 633 -13.78 3.63 25.68
C HIS A 633 -14.24 2.21 26.02
N ASP A 634 -14.48 1.38 25.00
CA ASP A 634 -14.65 -0.06 25.18
C ASP A 634 -13.41 -0.58 25.95
N PHE A 635 -13.63 -1.41 26.96
CA PHE A 635 -12.66 -1.67 28.04
C PHE A 635 -11.33 -2.25 27.55
N ASP A 636 -10.34 -1.38 27.43
CA ASP A 636 -8.94 -1.76 27.24
C ASP A 636 -8.29 -2.23 28.55
N GLN A 637 -7.40 -3.22 28.47
CA GLN A 637 -6.62 -3.70 29.61
C GLN A 637 -5.19 -3.15 29.53
N PRO A 638 -4.65 -2.55 30.61
CA PRO A 638 -3.34 -1.92 30.57
C PRO A 638 -2.22 -2.94 30.30
N GLU A 639 -1.36 -2.67 29.31
CA GLU A 639 -0.24 -3.53 28.91
C GLU A 639 0.70 -3.77 30.09
N LEU A 640 0.90 -2.79 30.99
CA LEU A 640 1.75 -2.94 32.17
C LEU A 640 1.05 -2.52 33.46
N LYS A 641 1.01 -3.46 34.40
CA LYS A 641 0.54 -3.24 35.77
C LYS A 641 1.65 -3.43 36.79
N LEU A 642 1.89 -2.42 37.62
CA LEU A 642 2.82 -2.46 38.74
C LEU A 642 2.09 -2.22 40.06
N SER A 643 2.26 -3.11 41.03
CA SER A 643 1.72 -2.93 42.39
C SER A 643 2.77 -3.18 43.46
N ALA A 644 2.70 -2.39 44.54
CA ALA A 644 3.50 -2.62 45.73
C ALA A 644 2.70 -2.33 47.00
N LYS A 645 2.60 -3.31 47.89
CA LYS A 645 1.92 -3.18 49.19
C LYS A 645 2.89 -3.50 50.33
N MET A 646 3.12 -2.52 51.19
CA MET A 646 3.85 -2.70 52.45
C MET A 646 2.88 -2.72 53.60
N THR A 647 2.98 -3.71 54.49
CA THR A 647 2.19 -3.77 55.72
C THR A 647 3.10 -3.90 56.95
N ALA A 648 2.82 -3.13 57.99
CA ALA A 648 3.55 -3.18 59.25
C ALA A 648 2.56 -3.14 60.42
N GLY A 649 2.61 -4.14 61.31
CA GLY A 649 1.60 -4.29 62.34
C GLY A 649 2.01 -5.14 63.52
N ALA A 650 1.07 -5.32 64.43
CA ALA A 650 1.22 -6.20 65.57
C ALA A 650 0.12 -7.28 65.54
N ALA A 651 0.54 -8.52 65.77
CA ALA A 651 -0.33 -9.68 65.86
C ALA A 651 -0.25 -10.32 67.25
N ILE A 652 -1.37 -10.87 67.70
CA ILE A 652 -1.50 -11.62 68.94
C ILE A 652 -2.01 -13.01 68.58
N GLY A 653 -1.27 -14.04 68.98
CA GLY A 653 -1.64 -15.40 68.63
C GLY A 653 -0.78 -16.46 69.29
N PRO A 654 -1.35 -17.51 69.91
CA PRO A 654 -0.57 -18.65 70.37
C PRO A 654 -0.22 -19.56 69.18
N ASP A 655 1.06 -19.78 68.94
CA ASP A 655 1.54 -20.86 68.07
C ASP A 655 1.48 -22.19 68.85
N LEU A 656 0.37 -22.92 68.71
CA LEU A 656 0.18 -24.23 69.35
C LEU A 656 0.55 -25.33 68.36
N TYR A 657 1.16 -26.40 68.86
CA TYR A 657 1.66 -27.57 68.09
C TYR A 657 0.66 -28.21 67.10
N VAL A 658 -0.62 -27.86 67.19
CA VAL A 658 -1.73 -28.41 66.40
C VAL A 658 -2.63 -27.32 65.79
N ALA A 659 -2.45 -26.04 66.17
CA ALA A 659 -3.30 -24.93 65.74
C ALA A 659 -2.56 -23.60 65.82
N GLU A 660 -2.56 -22.85 64.72
CA GLU A 660 -2.07 -21.49 64.63
C GLU A 660 -3.29 -20.56 64.60
N LEU A 661 -3.33 -19.62 65.54
CA LEU A 661 -4.36 -18.60 65.61
C LEU A 661 -3.67 -17.25 65.75
N GLN A 662 -3.77 -16.39 64.74
CA GLN A 662 -3.21 -15.05 64.76
C GLN A 662 -4.34 -14.04 64.51
N ALA A 663 -4.40 -13.00 65.33
CA ALA A 663 -5.27 -11.86 65.09
C ALA A 663 -4.49 -10.57 65.33
N GLY A 664 -4.60 -9.61 64.42
CA GLY A 664 -3.74 -8.43 64.48
C GLY A 664 -4.34 -7.22 63.79
N VAL A 665 -3.65 -6.09 63.97
CA VAL A 665 -3.88 -4.85 63.25
C VAL A 665 -2.57 -4.43 62.61
N ARG A 666 -2.61 -4.10 61.32
CA ARG A 666 -1.45 -3.61 60.58
C ARG A 666 -1.79 -2.34 59.81
N ALA A 667 -0.85 -1.40 59.79
CA ALA A 667 -0.88 -0.29 58.87
C ALA A 667 -0.42 -0.78 57.50
N PHE A 668 -1.00 -0.26 56.43
CA PHE A 668 -0.58 -0.58 55.07
C PHE A 668 -0.33 0.69 54.25
N PHE A 669 0.61 0.59 53.32
CA PHE A 669 0.80 1.49 52.19
C PHE A 669 0.68 0.64 50.94
N ASP A 670 -0.15 1.05 50.00
CA ASP A 670 -0.47 0.29 48.80
C ASP A 670 -0.42 1.24 47.60
N THR A 671 0.39 0.91 46.59
CA THR A 671 0.50 1.69 45.36
C THR A 671 0.21 0.80 44.18
N GLN A 672 -0.53 1.34 43.23
CA GLN A 672 -0.84 0.69 41.96
C GLN A 672 -0.60 1.71 40.84
N VAL A 673 0.11 1.27 39.80
CA VAL A 673 0.39 2.04 38.59
C VAL A 673 -0.02 1.18 37.41
N TRP A 674 -0.74 1.80 36.49
CA TRP A 674 -1.24 1.23 35.25
C TRP A 674 -0.66 2.05 34.11
N ILE A 675 -0.09 1.37 33.12
CA ILE A 675 0.39 1.94 31.87
C ILE A 675 -0.30 1.17 30.76
N ASP A 676 -0.92 1.91 29.88
CA ASP A 676 -1.81 1.49 28.82
C ASP A 676 -1.33 2.21 27.55
N LEU A 677 -1.16 1.55 26.42
CA LEU A 677 -0.81 2.17 25.15
C LEU A 677 -2.02 2.99 24.69
N ASN A 678 -1.76 4.01 23.88
CA ASN A 678 -2.85 4.83 23.36
C ASN A 678 -3.09 4.47 21.90
N ASP A 679 -4.06 3.59 21.63
CA ASP A 679 -4.58 3.36 20.28
C ASP A 679 -5.22 4.64 19.74
N LEU A 680 -4.68 5.12 18.62
CA LEU A 680 -5.29 6.22 17.89
C LEU A 680 -6.25 5.62 16.86
N PRO A 681 -7.42 6.23 16.63
CA PRO A 681 -8.39 5.61 15.75
C PRO A 681 -7.87 5.40 14.33
N GLU A 682 -8.02 4.17 13.82
CA GLU A 682 -7.45 3.81 12.55
C GLU A 682 -8.16 4.50 11.36
N PRO A 683 -7.39 5.00 10.38
CA PRO A 683 -7.94 5.48 9.13
C PRO A 683 -8.54 4.35 8.28
N GLN A 684 -9.85 4.31 8.11
CA GLN A 684 -10.56 3.23 7.40
C GLN A 684 -10.37 3.20 5.87
N SER A 685 -9.53 4.07 5.30
CA SER A 685 -9.22 4.09 3.88
C SER A 685 -7.81 4.65 3.62
N PRO A 686 -7.17 4.28 2.50
CA PRO A 686 -5.84 4.77 2.14
C PRO A 686 -5.73 6.30 2.12
N ALA A 687 -6.79 7.01 1.67
CA ALA A 687 -6.82 8.46 1.67
C ALA A 687 -6.86 9.09 3.08
N GLN A 688 -7.40 8.36 4.06
CA GLN A 688 -7.34 8.76 5.48
C GLN A 688 -6.00 8.38 6.12
N PHE A 689 -5.27 7.39 5.58
CA PHE A 689 -3.91 7.07 6.01
C PHE A 689 -2.87 8.06 5.47
N ASP A 690 -3.01 8.47 4.20
CA ASP A 690 -2.19 9.55 3.64
C ASP A 690 -2.38 10.85 4.45
N TYR A 691 -3.57 11.10 5.01
CA TYR A 691 -3.82 12.20 5.95
C TYR A 691 -2.93 12.12 7.21
N VAL A 692 -2.86 10.97 7.88
CA VAL A 692 -2.02 10.76 9.09
C VAL A 692 -0.54 11.07 8.78
N HIS A 693 -0.05 10.62 7.63
CA HIS A 693 1.32 10.88 7.19
C HIS A 693 1.55 12.36 6.83
N ASP A 694 0.59 12.97 6.13
CA ASP A 694 0.60 14.40 5.81
C ASP A 694 0.57 15.29 7.09
N VAL A 695 -0.03 14.82 8.21
CA VAL A 695 0.14 15.47 9.53
C VAL A 695 1.61 15.51 9.94
N LEU A 696 2.25 14.35 9.96
CA LEU A 696 3.63 14.18 10.44
C LEU A 696 4.62 14.98 9.57
N GLU A 697 4.37 15.03 8.26
CA GLU A 697 5.21 15.79 7.34
C GLU A 697 4.89 17.30 7.33
N GLY A 698 3.72 17.71 7.82
CA GLY A 698 3.27 19.11 7.81
C GLY A 698 2.83 19.62 6.43
N ASN A 699 2.47 18.72 5.52
CA ASN A 699 1.91 19.04 4.20
C ASN A 699 0.38 19.10 4.32
N TYR A 700 -0.28 20.27 4.27
CA TYR A 700 -1.74 20.28 4.46
C TYR A 700 -2.57 21.26 3.64
N THR A 701 -3.63 20.72 3.04
CA THR A 701 -5.03 20.74 3.59
C THR A 701 -5.81 19.51 3.10
N PRO A 702 -6.44 18.71 3.99
CA PRO A 702 -7.90 18.57 3.88
C PRO A 702 -8.64 18.43 5.24
N GLU A 703 -9.96 18.61 5.21
CA GLU A 703 -10.87 18.49 6.35
C GLU A 703 -10.75 17.13 7.06
N VAL A 704 -10.80 17.12 8.41
CA VAL A 704 -10.92 15.89 9.20
C VAL A 704 -12.09 15.07 8.64
N PRO A 705 -11.86 13.83 8.15
CA PRO A 705 -12.89 13.01 7.55
C PRO A 705 -14.08 12.86 8.50
N THR A 706 -15.29 13.16 8.05
CA THR A 706 -16.51 13.13 8.89
C THR A 706 -17.09 11.72 9.09
N SER A 707 -16.34 10.67 8.73
CA SER A 707 -16.73 9.25 8.80
C SER A 707 -16.14 8.59 10.05
N PRO A 708 -16.74 7.51 10.59
CA PRO A 708 -16.32 6.98 11.89
C PRO A 708 -14.95 6.31 11.77
N PHE A 709 -13.98 6.95 12.42
CA PHE A 709 -12.81 6.35 13.03
C PHE A 709 -13.21 5.10 13.85
N THR A 710 -12.54 3.97 13.65
CA THR A 710 -12.74 2.75 14.45
C THR A 710 -11.40 2.31 15.02
N TYR A 711 -11.39 1.94 16.30
CA TYR A 711 -10.25 1.32 16.96
C TYR A 711 -10.20 -0.15 16.52
N ASP A 712 -9.08 -0.57 15.95
CA ASP A 712 -8.85 -1.96 15.54
C ASP A 712 -7.96 -2.71 16.55
N GLY A 713 -7.50 -2.01 17.59
CA GLY A 713 -6.66 -2.55 18.65
C GLY A 713 -5.21 -2.73 18.21
N ARG A 714 -4.76 -2.06 17.15
CA ARG A 714 -3.41 -2.18 16.63
C ARG A 714 -2.71 -0.83 16.62
N VAL A 715 -1.88 -0.59 17.63
CA VAL A 715 -1.08 0.64 17.71
C VAL A 715 0.14 0.55 16.81
N ARG A 716 0.16 1.35 15.74
CA ARG A 716 1.24 1.38 14.74
C ARG A 716 2.30 2.44 15.04
N LEU A 717 3.49 2.31 14.44
CA LEU A 717 4.61 3.24 14.67
C LEU A 717 4.30 4.70 14.31
N ASN A 718 3.54 4.93 13.25
CA ASN A 718 3.09 6.25 12.83
C ASN A 718 2.11 6.87 13.84
N GLU A 719 1.26 6.07 14.48
CA GLU A 719 0.35 6.50 15.55
C GLU A 719 1.14 6.85 16.81
N LEU A 720 2.10 6.01 17.20
CA LEU A 720 3.03 6.31 18.30
C LEU A 720 3.82 7.60 18.03
N ALA A 721 4.27 7.82 16.78
CA ALA A 721 4.97 9.04 16.39
C ALA A 721 4.06 10.27 16.47
N LEU A 722 2.80 10.15 16.04
CA LEU A 722 1.80 11.22 16.15
C LEU A 722 1.48 11.55 17.61
N ALA A 723 1.23 10.54 18.43
CA ALA A 723 0.97 10.68 19.85
C ALA A 723 2.18 11.34 20.52
N HIS A 724 3.40 10.87 20.23
CA HIS A 724 4.65 11.44 20.76
C HIS A 724 4.86 12.90 20.35
N GLU A 725 4.58 13.24 19.09
CA GLU A 725 4.74 14.60 18.60
C GLU A 725 3.71 15.53 19.25
N ALA A 726 2.47 15.06 19.42
CA ALA A 726 1.40 15.77 20.11
C ALA A 726 1.67 15.98 21.60
N ASP A 727 2.09 14.92 22.29
CA ASP A 727 2.55 14.95 23.66
C ASP A 727 3.55 13.80 23.91
N PRO A 728 4.81 14.08 24.26
CA PRO A 728 5.80 13.03 24.52
C PRO A 728 5.41 12.01 25.60
N VAL A 729 4.49 12.36 26.52
CA VAL A 729 3.92 11.44 27.51
C VAL A 729 2.56 10.86 27.09
N GLY A 730 1.95 11.34 26.00
CA GLY A 730 0.67 10.89 25.46
C GLY A 730 0.74 9.59 24.66
N VAL A 731 1.92 8.98 24.51
CA VAL A 731 2.09 7.66 23.88
C VAL A 731 1.47 6.53 24.72
N THR A 732 1.31 6.76 26.03
CA THR A 732 0.71 5.80 26.97
C THR A 732 -0.21 6.51 27.94
N ASN A 733 -1.39 5.95 28.21
CA ASN A 733 -2.27 6.30 29.32
C ASN A 733 -1.65 5.82 30.63
N GLN A 734 -1.29 6.76 31.52
CA GLN A 734 -0.64 6.44 32.80
C GLN A 734 -1.51 6.91 33.96
N SER A 735 -1.99 5.96 34.76
CA SER A 735 -2.77 6.25 35.96
C SER A 735 -2.26 5.49 37.17
N GLY A 736 -2.44 6.07 38.35
CA GLY A 736 -2.04 5.39 39.57
C GLY A 736 -2.52 6.07 40.83
N ALA A 737 -2.47 5.31 41.93
CA ALA A 737 -2.87 5.81 43.23
C ALA A 737 -2.02 5.19 44.34
N LEU A 738 -1.74 6.01 45.36
CA LEU A 738 -1.09 5.63 46.61
C LEU A 738 -2.10 5.71 47.75
N TYR A 739 -2.41 4.57 48.34
CA TYR A 739 -3.27 4.44 49.51
C TYR A 739 -2.45 4.21 50.78
N ALA A 740 -2.92 4.77 51.89
CA ALA A 740 -2.45 4.41 53.21
C ALA A 740 -3.63 4.10 54.12
N GLY A 741 -3.49 3.09 54.98
CA GLY A 741 -4.60 2.64 55.80
C GLY A 741 -4.22 1.76 56.96
N LEU A 742 -5.25 1.27 57.64
CA LEU A 742 -5.20 0.30 58.73
C LEU A 742 -6.11 -0.86 58.37
N GLU A 743 -5.62 -2.07 58.52
CA GLU A 743 -6.39 -3.30 58.32
C GLU A 743 -6.28 -4.20 59.55
N ALA A 744 -7.39 -4.84 59.91
CA ALA A 744 -7.44 -5.91 60.90
C ALA A 744 -7.44 -7.25 60.18
N PHE A 745 -6.77 -8.26 60.73
CA PHE A 745 -6.79 -9.59 60.14
C PHE A 745 -6.97 -10.67 61.20
N VAL A 746 -7.56 -11.80 60.78
CA VAL A 746 -7.66 -13.03 61.55
C VAL A 746 -7.24 -14.18 60.64
N PHE A 747 -6.20 -14.88 61.08
CA PHE A 747 -5.68 -16.08 60.44
C PHE A 747 -5.80 -17.27 61.41
N MET A 748 -6.39 -18.36 60.95
CA MET A 748 -6.53 -19.60 61.69
C MET A 748 -6.18 -20.78 60.79
N ALA A 749 -5.19 -21.57 61.21
CA ALA A 749 -4.85 -22.82 60.55
C ALA A 749 -4.75 -23.95 61.58
N VAL A 750 -5.21 -25.14 61.21
CA VAL A 750 -5.12 -26.34 62.07
C VAL A 750 -4.33 -27.40 61.32
N GLY A 751 -3.31 -27.95 61.96
CA GLY A 751 -2.40 -28.89 61.33
C GLY A 751 -2.24 -30.19 62.12
N PHE A 752 -2.22 -31.32 61.40
CA PHE A 752 -1.75 -32.61 61.89
C PHE A 752 -0.77 -33.18 60.86
N TRP A 753 0.42 -33.57 61.28
CA TRP A 753 1.48 -34.00 60.35
C TRP A 753 0.97 -35.06 59.35
N PRO A 754 1.03 -34.84 58.01
CA PRO A 754 1.71 -33.78 57.26
C PRO A 754 0.82 -32.62 56.72
N PHE A 755 -0.45 -32.51 57.13
CA PHE A 755 -1.43 -31.57 56.56
C PHE A 755 -1.63 -30.33 57.44
N LYS A 756 -1.68 -29.14 56.83
CA LYS A 756 -2.09 -27.87 57.46
C LYS A 756 -3.30 -27.36 56.69
N ILE A 757 -4.44 -27.19 57.36
CA ILE A 757 -5.70 -26.74 56.78
C ILE A 757 -5.95 -25.32 57.28
N VAL A 758 -6.01 -24.36 56.37
CA VAL A 758 -6.42 -22.98 56.69
C VAL A 758 -7.94 -22.99 56.90
N LEU A 759 -8.39 -22.58 58.08
CA LEU A 759 -9.80 -22.53 58.45
C LEU A 759 -10.38 -21.13 58.26
N VAL A 760 -9.57 -20.10 58.49
CA VAL A 760 -9.96 -18.69 58.37
C VAL A 760 -8.73 -17.90 57.90
N ASP A 761 -8.88 -17.12 56.83
CA ASP A 761 -7.90 -16.13 56.39
C ASP A 761 -8.69 -14.91 55.93
N GLU A 762 -8.97 -14.02 56.88
CA GLU A 762 -9.85 -12.88 56.69
C GLU A 762 -9.10 -11.59 57.04
N THR A 763 -9.17 -10.60 56.13
CA THR A 763 -8.61 -9.27 56.34
C THR A 763 -9.69 -8.22 56.09
N TRP A 764 -9.85 -7.28 57.02
CA TRP A 764 -10.79 -6.16 56.96
C TRP A 764 -10.05 -4.84 56.96
N THR A 765 -10.24 -4.03 55.92
CA THR A 765 -9.79 -2.63 55.90
C THR A 765 -10.61 -1.82 56.90
N LEU A 766 -9.95 -1.29 57.94
CA LEU A 766 -10.58 -0.45 58.96
C LEU A 766 -10.70 0.99 58.48
N VAL A 767 -9.63 1.51 57.88
CA VAL A 767 -9.52 2.87 57.33
C VAL A 767 -8.59 2.81 56.14
N GLN A 768 -8.95 3.49 55.05
CA GLN A 768 -8.10 3.70 53.88
C GLN A 768 -8.26 5.15 53.45
N ALA A 769 -7.14 5.81 53.16
CA ALA A 769 -7.11 7.15 52.61
C ALA A 769 -6.26 7.14 51.34
N ASN A 770 -6.75 7.79 50.28
CA ASN A 770 -5.93 8.14 49.13
C ASN A 770 -4.98 9.27 49.54
N ILE A 771 -3.68 9.03 49.41
CA ILE A 771 -2.62 9.99 49.72
C ILE A 771 -2.26 10.81 48.48
N TYR A 772 -2.28 10.16 47.32
CA TYR A 772 -1.93 10.75 46.05
C TYR A 772 -2.50 9.89 44.92
N ASP A 773 -3.29 10.50 44.05
CA ASP A 773 -3.67 9.98 42.74
C ASP A 773 -3.01 10.82 41.66
N PHE A 774 -2.67 10.17 40.55
CA PHE A 774 -2.24 10.86 39.35
C PHE A 774 -2.89 10.23 38.13
N ASN A 775 -3.16 11.11 37.16
CA ASN A 775 -3.39 10.76 35.79
C ASN A 775 -2.50 11.70 34.97
N VAL A 776 -1.63 11.14 34.13
CA VAL A 776 -0.78 11.97 33.25
C VAL A 776 -1.69 12.57 32.17
N TYR A 777 -1.50 13.86 31.86
CA TYR A 777 -2.39 14.59 30.96
C TYR A 777 -2.26 14.04 29.55
N GLN A 778 -3.38 13.77 28.89
CA GLN A 778 -3.41 13.24 27.53
C GLN A 778 -4.34 14.10 26.70
N LEU A 779 -3.88 14.46 25.51
CA LEU A 779 -4.74 15.04 24.49
C LEU A 779 -5.75 13.97 24.07
N SER A 780 -6.99 14.36 23.77
CA SER A 780 -7.93 13.43 23.16
C SER A 780 -7.43 13.02 21.77
N ASP A 781 -7.78 11.82 21.31
CA ASP A 781 -7.38 11.34 19.98
C ASP A 781 -7.80 12.30 18.87
N ALA A 782 -8.96 12.93 19.01
CA ALA A 782 -9.43 13.97 18.11
C ALA A 782 -8.53 15.21 18.08
N GLU A 783 -7.91 15.58 19.21
CA GLU A 783 -6.95 16.68 19.30
C GLU A 783 -5.60 16.28 18.70
N VAL A 784 -5.13 15.05 18.94
CA VAL A 784 -3.90 14.51 18.34
C VAL A 784 -4.03 14.47 16.81
N LEU A 785 -5.14 13.93 16.29
CA LEU A 785 -5.46 13.84 14.86
C LEU A 785 -5.72 15.22 14.21
N ALA A 786 -6.16 16.21 14.99
CA ALA A 786 -6.27 17.60 14.54
C ALA A 786 -4.92 18.34 14.55
N GLY A 787 -3.82 17.66 14.90
CA GLY A 787 -2.48 18.24 14.95
C GLY A 787 -2.26 19.19 16.13
N VAL A 788 -3.07 19.09 17.19
CA VAL A 788 -2.89 19.87 18.41
C VAL A 788 -1.67 19.33 19.15
N ARG A 789 -0.80 20.23 19.61
CA ARG A 789 0.47 19.90 20.30
C ARG A 789 0.50 20.54 21.69
N VAL A 790 0.98 19.81 22.69
CA VAL A 790 1.31 20.37 24.00
C VAL A 790 2.63 21.13 23.90
N ASN A 791 2.63 22.41 24.29
CA ASN A 791 3.82 23.28 24.26
C ASN A 791 4.52 23.35 22.87
N PRO A 792 3.82 23.79 21.80
CA PRO A 792 4.40 23.83 20.46
C PRO A 792 5.68 24.69 20.42
N PRO A 793 6.65 24.35 19.57
CA PRO A 793 7.86 25.14 19.40
C PRO A 793 7.50 26.51 18.83
N VAL A 794 8.19 27.54 19.33
CA VAL A 794 8.07 28.91 18.83
C VAL A 794 9.38 29.27 18.15
N LEU A 795 9.35 29.38 16.83
CA LEU A 795 10.49 29.67 15.96
C LEU A 795 10.38 31.02 15.25
N GLY A 796 9.23 31.67 15.32
CA GLY A 796 8.98 32.96 14.69
C GLY A 796 7.61 33.52 15.02
N GLU A 797 7.32 34.70 14.49
CA GLU A 797 6.04 35.37 14.65
C GLU A 797 5.54 35.92 13.30
N LEU A 798 4.31 35.57 12.96
CA LEU A 798 3.62 36.08 11.79
C LEU A 798 2.85 37.36 12.14
N GLY A 799 3.25 38.48 11.54
CA GLY A 799 2.54 39.75 11.67
C GLY A 799 1.24 39.77 10.87
N GLY A 800 0.27 40.61 11.26
CA GLY A 800 -1.04 40.73 10.58
C GLY A 800 -0.99 41.23 9.13
N ASN A 801 0.19 41.55 8.61
CA ASN A 801 0.45 41.87 7.20
C ASN A 801 1.01 40.67 6.40
N GLY A 802 1.10 39.48 7.00
CA GLY A 802 1.69 38.28 6.41
C GLY A 802 3.22 38.23 6.44
N THR A 803 3.91 39.13 7.16
CA THR A 803 5.37 39.04 7.32
C THR A 803 5.72 38.06 8.45
N LEU A 804 6.43 36.99 8.12
CA LEU A 804 6.99 36.03 9.06
C LEU A 804 8.38 36.49 9.52
N ASN A 805 8.53 36.79 10.80
CA ASN A 805 9.83 37.11 11.40
C ASN A 805 10.37 35.88 12.12
N LEU A 806 11.52 35.38 11.67
CA LEU A 806 12.22 34.27 12.30
C LEU A 806 12.89 34.73 13.59
N PHE A 807 12.78 33.93 14.65
CA PHE A 807 13.41 34.21 15.93
C PHE A 807 14.86 33.69 15.92
N MET A 808 15.76 34.54 15.43
CA MET A 808 17.20 34.30 15.32
C MET A 808 18.01 35.53 15.71
N GLY A 809 19.33 35.36 15.91
CA GLY A 809 20.24 36.38 16.38
C GLY A 809 19.77 37.01 17.69
N ASP A 810 19.63 38.33 17.71
CA ASP A 810 19.16 39.08 18.89
C ASP A 810 17.77 38.63 19.38
N THR A 811 16.96 38.02 18.52
CA THR A 811 15.61 37.52 18.86
C THR A 811 15.58 36.03 19.23
N ALA A 812 16.72 35.34 19.22
CA ALA A 812 16.85 33.91 19.55
C ALA A 812 16.25 33.54 20.92
N HIS A 813 16.37 34.42 21.90
CA HIS A 813 15.81 34.26 23.26
C HIS A 813 14.27 34.17 23.30
N ARG A 814 13.58 34.50 22.21
CA ARG A 814 12.12 34.38 22.09
C ARG A 814 11.70 32.97 21.69
N ARG A 815 12.64 32.09 21.32
CA ARG A 815 12.35 30.70 21.00
C ARG A 815 11.95 29.93 22.26
N VAL A 816 10.87 29.15 22.16
CA VAL A 816 10.35 28.33 23.27
C VAL A 816 10.19 26.89 22.79
N ASN A 817 10.42 25.92 23.68
CA ASN A 817 10.24 24.48 23.44
C ASN A 817 11.05 23.90 22.26
N THR A 818 12.27 24.41 22.03
CA THR A 818 13.17 23.95 20.95
C THR A 818 14.21 22.90 21.38
N GLY A 819 14.07 22.35 22.59
CA GLY A 819 15.01 21.36 23.14
C GLY A 819 16.40 21.91 23.52
N VAL A 820 16.65 23.22 23.39
CA VAL A 820 17.92 23.87 23.78
C VAL A 820 17.77 24.75 25.04
N ASN A 821 16.53 24.98 25.50
CA ASN A 821 16.18 25.91 26.59
C ASN A 821 16.52 25.41 28.02
N ARG A 822 17.52 24.54 28.19
CA ARG A 822 17.92 24.05 29.52
C ARG A 822 18.99 24.98 30.09
N ALA A 823 18.53 25.93 30.92
CA ALA A 823 19.32 26.79 31.82
C ALA A 823 19.75 28.20 31.33
N GLY A 824 18.82 29.00 30.81
CA GLY A 824 18.88 30.47 30.92
C GLY A 824 20.12 31.15 30.30
N THR A 825 20.70 30.55 29.27
CA THR A 825 21.80 31.10 28.46
C THR A 825 21.47 30.91 26.98
N ASP A 826 20.32 31.48 26.56
CA ASP A 826 19.76 31.30 25.20
C ASP A 826 20.46 32.14 24.13
N SER A 827 21.63 31.72 23.69
CA SER A 827 22.10 32.05 22.34
C SER A 827 22.95 30.89 21.86
N VAL A 828 22.34 30.04 21.03
CA VAL A 828 23.13 29.30 20.05
C VAL A 828 23.77 30.40 19.20
N ILE A 829 25.10 30.41 19.14
CA ILE A 829 25.85 31.44 18.40
C ILE A 829 25.74 31.11 16.90
N ASP A 830 25.96 29.84 16.52
CA ASP A 830 25.87 29.40 15.13
C ASP A 830 24.49 28.77 14.85
N GLU A 831 23.59 29.51 14.22
CA GLU A 831 22.18 29.16 14.10
C GLU A 831 21.84 28.65 12.71
N GLY A 832 20.80 27.83 12.63
CA GLY A 832 20.46 27.12 11.40
C GLY A 832 18.96 27.14 11.17
N PHE A 833 18.53 27.56 9.98
CA PHE A 833 17.14 27.50 9.59
C PHE A 833 16.96 26.91 8.19
N SER A 834 15.99 26.03 8.04
CA SER A 834 15.55 25.52 6.74
C SER A 834 14.07 25.81 6.57
N ILE A 835 13.69 26.43 5.46
CA ILE A 835 12.34 26.89 5.19
C ILE A 835 11.84 26.32 3.87
N ARG A 836 10.65 25.71 3.89
CA ARG A 836 9.96 25.20 2.69
C ARG A 836 8.51 25.66 2.66
N SER A 837 7.90 25.75 1.48
CA SER A 837 6.46 26.02 1.36
C SER A 837 5.70 24.75 1.03
N SER A 838 4.52 24.61 1.62
CA SER A 838 3.55 23.56 1.28
C SER A 838 2.45 24.05 0.32
N GLY A 839 2.64 25.22 -0.31
CA GLY A 839 1.66 25.85 -1.21
C GLY A 839 0.89 27.03 -0.59
N LEU A 840 -0.16 27.48 -1.29
CA LEU A 840 -1.03 28.56 -0.80
C LEU A 840 -1.85 28.10 0.41
N THR A 841 -2.03 28.99 1.39
CA THR A 841 -2.84 28.72 2.57
C THR A 841 -4.32 28.50 2.24
N ASP A 842 -4.81 29.18 1.19
CA ASP A 842 -6.13 28.93 0.60
C ASP A 842 -5.94 28.94 -0.93
N ALA A 843 -6.14 27.79 -1.57
CA ALA A 843 -5.98 27.65 -3.01
C ALA A 843 -6.99 28.50 -3.82
N THR A 844 -8.08 28.95 -3.18
CA THR A 844 -9.12 29.80 -3.79
C THR A 844 -8.87 31.30 -3.57
N ASP A 845 -7.97 31.67 -2.66
CA ASP A 845 -7.53 33.05 -2.40
C ASP A 845 -6.01 33.19 -2.62
N PRO A 846 -5.58 33.53 -3.85
CA PRO A 846 -4.18 33.77 -4.16
C PRO A 846 -3.56 34.91 -3.33
N ASP A 847 -4.38 35.82 -2.80
CA ASP A 847 -3.94 36.92 -1.94
C ASP A 847 -3.84 36.49 -0.46
N GLY A 848 -4.23 35.26 -0.12
CA GLY A 848 -4.20 34.70 1.23
C GLY A 848 -2.80 34.46 1.81
N GLY A 849 -1.79 34.33 0.94
CA GLY A 849 -0.41 34.01 1.29
C GLY A 849 -0.13 32.50 1.32
N GLU A 850 1.14 32.14 1.56
CA GLU A 850 1.67 30.78 1.56
C GLU A 850 1.65 30.15 2.95
N THR A 851 1.55 28.83 2.98
CA THR A 851 1.86 28.02 4.17
C THR A 851 3.33 27.64 4.11
N VAL A 852 4.07 27.96 5.17
CA VAL A 852 5.53 27.83 5.23
C VAL A 852 5.91 27.03 6.47
N VAL A 853 6.73 25.99 6.27
CA VAL A 853 7.30 25.16 7.33
C VAL A 853 8.72 25.62 7.61
N VAL A 854 9.00 25.96 8.86
CA VAL A 854 10.29 26.46 9.35
C VAL A 854 10.91 25.42 10.27
N LYS A 855 12.12 24.96 9.94
CA LYS A 855 12.93 24.05 10.76
C LYS A 855 14.09 24.80 11.38
N PHE A 856 14.34 24.56 12.67
CA PHE A 856 15.51 25.05 13.40
C PHE A 856 16.55 23.95 13.54
N LEU A 857 17.78 24.24 13.16
CA LEU A 857 18.89 23.31 13.01
C LEU A 857 20.06 23.77 13.88
N VAL A 858 20.68 22.85 14.62
CA VAL A 858 21.83 23.14 15.48
C VAL A 858 22.99 22.19 15.13
N PRO A 859 24.25 22.67 15.09
CA PRO A 859 25.40 21.80 14.88
C PRO A 859 25.55 20.75 15.99
N ASP A 860 25.79 19.48 15.62
CA ASP A 860 25.98 18.37 16.56
C ASP A 860 27.43 18.19 17.07
N GLY A 861 28.32 19.11 16.70
CA GLY A 861 29.75 19.06 17.02
C GLY A 861 30.58 18.17 16.09
N SER A 862 29.97 17.38 15.21
CA SER A 862 30.62 16.61 14.15
C SER A 862 30.63 17.36 12.80
N GLY A 863 30.08 18.57 12.78
CA GLY A 863 29.93 19.41 11.58
C GLY A 863 28.61 19.19 10.84
N ASN A 864 27.75 18.29 11.31
CA ASN A 864 26.41 18.10 10.77
C ASN A 864 25.42 18.98 11.54
N ARG A 865 24.43 19.53 10.83
CA ARG A 865 23.33 20.29 11.43
C ARG A 865 22.14 19.35 11.65
N VAL A 866 21.68 19.24 12.88
CA VAL A 866 20.58 18.35 13.29
C VAL A 866 19.35 19.19 13.59
N GLU A 867 18.19 18.73 13.11
CA GLU A 867 16.90 19.36 13.36
C GLU A 867 16.53 19.29 14.85
N ARG A 868 16.11 20.42 15.41
CA ARG A 868 15.77 20.56 16.83
C ARG A 868 14.32 20.94 17.09
N ALA A 869 13.69 21.61 16.13
CA ALA A 869 12.30 22.00 16.19
C ALA A 869 11.77 22.37 14.80
N GLN A 870 10.46 22.18 14.60
CA GLN A 870 9.76 22.58 13.39
C GLN A 870 8.49 23.35 13.75
N GLN A 871 8.16 24.42 13.02
CA GLN A 871 6.91 25.17 13.17
C GLN A 871 6.34 25.58 11.81
N THR A 872 5.02 25.45 11.65
CA THR A 872 4.30 25.84 10.43
C THR A 872 3.57 27.17 10.61
N PHE A 873 3.70 28.07 9.63
CA PHE A 873 3.04 29.37 9.56
C PHE A 873 2.14 29.45 8.34
N ARG A 874 0.91 29.97 8.49
CA ARG A 874 -0.09 30.10 7.42
C ARG A 874 -0.32 31.57 7.07
N GLY A 875 -0.47 31.89 5.79
CA GLY A 875 -0.69 33.25 5.29
C GLY A 875 0.58 34.10 5.20
N VAL A 876 1.72 33.44 4.97
CA VAL A 876 3.03 34.08 4.80
C VAL A 876 3.09 34.75 3.43
N LYS A 877 3.40 36.04 3.42
CA LYS A 877 3.58 36.86 2.22
C LYS A 877 5.01 37.36 2.06
N ARG A 878 5.81 37.24 3.12
CA ARG A 878 7.22 37.64 3.17
C ARG A 878 7.89 36.98 4.36
N ILE A 879 9.13 36.54 4.20
CA ILE A 879 9.95 35.94 5.26
C ILE A 879 11.12 36.87 5.59
N VAL A 880 11.38 37.09 6.87
CA VAL A 880 12.47 37.95 7.37
C VAL A 880 13.29 37.22 8.43
N GLY A 881 14.61 37.23 8.31
CA GLY A 881 15.55 36.61 9.26
C GLY A 881 16.85 37.40 9.44
N HIS A 882 17.39 37.40 10.66
CA HIS A 882 18.62 38.12 11.05
C HIS A 882 19.53 37.21 11.90
N GLY A 883 20.67 36.77 11.34
CA GLY A 883 21.60 35.83 11.95
C GLY A 883 22.26 36.36 13.22
N GLY A 884 22.61 37.64 13.23
CA GLY A 884 23.20 38.27 14.41
C GLY A 884 24.70 37.96 14.53
N SER A 885 25.10 37.10 15.48
CA SER A 885 26.52 36.82 15.74
C SER A 885 26.77 35.33 15.67
N GLY A 886 27.75 34.88 14.90
CA GLY A 886 28.06 33.47 14.71
C GLY A 886 28.05 33.08 13.24
N ASP A 887 28.44 31.85 12.92
CA ASP A 887 28.42 31.35 11.55
C ASP A 887 27.03 30.73 11.27
N ASP A 888 26.11 31.53 10.74
CA ASP A 888 24.72 31.16 10.54
C ASP A 888 24.45 30.49 9.18
N SER A 889 23.40 29.69 9.12
CA SER A 889 22.99 29.02 7.87
C SER A 889 21.48 29.09 7.70
N ILE A 890 21.02 29.71 6.61
CA ILE A 890 19.61 29.83 6.27
C ILE A 890 19.40 29.29 4.85
N VAL A 891 18.54 28.27 4.73
CA VAL A 891 18.22 27.63 3.46
C VAL A 891 16.73 27.80 3.16
N ILE A 892 16.41 28.44 2.05
CA ILE A 892 15.06 28.55 1.49
C ILE A 892 14.94 27.56 0.34
N ASP A 893 14.01 26.62 0.45
CA ASP A 893 13.74 25.60 -0.56
C ASP A 893 13.07 26.19 -1.82
N ARG A 894 13.22 25.47 -2.94
CA ARG A 894 12.63 25.81 -4.25
C ARG A 894 11.11 25.97 -4.26
N THR A 895 10.44 25.37 -3.29
CA THR A 895 8.98 25.44 -3.13
C THR A 895 8.48 26.81 -2.68
N VAL A 896 9.33 27.64 -2.06
CA VAL A 896 8.92 28.95 -1.52
C VAL A 896 8.77 29.98 -2.65
N GLY A 897 7.57 30.54 -2.79
CA GLY A 897 7.25 31.63 -3.73
C GLY A 897 7.20 33.01 -3.07
N SER A 898 7.13 33.07 -1.74
CA SER A 898 7.14 34.31 -0.97
C SER A 898 8.50 35.02 -1.07
N PRO A 899 8.54 36.36 -1.19
CA PRO A 899 9.78 37.12 -1.11
C PRO A 899 10.46 36.93 0.25
N VAL A 900 11.80 36.95 0.25
CA VAL A 900 12.62 36.68 1.42
C VAL A 900 13.62 37.81 1.64
N GLU A 901 13.80 38.23 2.89
CA GLU A 901 14.80 39.21 3.32
C GLU A 901 15.65 38.59 4.44
N LEU A 902 16.90 38.24 4.15
CA LEU A 902 17.80 37.59 5.10
C LEU A 902 19.06 38.43 5.32
N SER A 903 19.49 38.53 6.57
CA SER A 903 20.78 39.12 6.96
C SER A 903 21.59 38.11 7.76
N GLY A 904 22.85 37.88 7.39
CA GLY A 904 23.79 37.06 8.17
C GLY A 904 24.34 37.84 9.37
N ASP A 905 24.64 39.12 9.15
CA ASP A 905 25.21 40.05 10.13
C ASP A 905 26.69 39.78 10.43
N ALA A 906 27.07 39.15 11.55
CA ALA A 906 28.48 38.99 11.91
C ALA A 906 28.90 37.52 12.02
N GLY A 907 29.74 37.07 11.09
CA GLY A 907 30.17 35.67 11.02
C GLY A 907 30.55 35.28 9.59
N ASN A 908 30.78 34.01 9.33
CA ASN A 908 30.85 33.48 7.97
C ASN A 908 29.53 32.77 7.67
N ASP A 909 28.58 33.52 7.12
CA ASP A 909 27.20 33.07 6.99
C ASP A 909 26.93 32.40 5.65
N GLU A 910 26.02 31.43 5.63
CA GLU A 910 25.51 30.79 4.42
C GLU A 910 24.02 31.05 4.24
N LEU A 911 23.67 31.95 3.31
CA LEU A 911 22.29 32.28 2.96
C LEU A 911 21.99 31.76 1.54
N SER A 912 21.13 30.76 1.43
CA SER A 912 20.81 30.11 0.15
C SER A 912 19.32 30.15 -0.12
N CYS A 913 18.93 30.79 -1.21
CA CYS A 913 17.56 30.82 -1.71
C CYS A 913 17.44 30.05 -3.01
N ALA A 914 16.73 28.91 -3.00
CA ALA A 914 16.38 28.18 -4.22
C ALA A 914 14.96 28.52 -4.72
N GLY A 915 14.20 29.31 -3.95
CA GLY A 915 12.81 29.66 -4.20
C GLY A 915 12.56 30.45 -5.50
N SER A 916 11.27 30.61 -5.80
CA SER A 916 10.79 31.44 -6.91
C SER A 916 10.42 32.87 -6.48
N GLY A 917 10.36 33.15 -5.17
CA GLY A 917 10.22 34.49 -4.62
C GLY A 917 11.52 35.30 -4.74
N ALA A 918 11.40 36.63 -4.91
CA ALA A 918 12.56 37.52 -4.92
C ALA A 918 13.28 37.52 -3.56
N ALA A 919 14.59 37.37 -3.57
CA ALA A 919 15.43 37.32 -2.39
C ALA A 919 16.24 38.62 -2.22
N THR A 920 16.28 39.13 -1.00
CA THR A 920 17.21 40.18 -0.56
C THR A 920 18.13 39.58 0.49
N LEU A 921 19.39 39.39 0.14
CA LEU A 921 20.40 38.71 0.96
C LEU A 921 21.53 39.68 1.33
N HIS A 922 21.76 39.86 2.62
CA HIS A 922 22.86 40.65 3.17
C HIS A 922 23.81 39.74 3.94
N GLY A 923 25.06 39.63 3.51
CA GLY A 923 26.11 38.85 4.19
C GLY A 923 26.47 39.50 5.51
N GLY A 924 26.97 40.74 5.46
CA GLY A 924 27.35 41.49 6.64
C GLY A 924 28.87 41.54 6.79
N THR A 925 29.42 41.18 7.94
CA THR A 925 30.86 41.15 8.17
C THR A 925 31.37 39.71 8.26
N GLY A 926 32.34 39.34 7.42
CA GLY A 926 32.98 38.03 7.38
C GLY A 926 33.01 37.45 5.98
N ASN A 927 33.30 36.16 5.83
CA ASN A 927 33.42 35.53 4.52
C ASN A 927 32.14 34.75 4.18
N ASP A 928 31.14 35.48 3.74
CA ASP A 928 29.79 34.95 3.55
C ASP A 928 29.61 34.22 2.22
N ARG A 929 28.60 33.36 2.15
CA ARG A 929 28.16 32.66 0.94
C ARG A 929 26.68 32.96 0.72
N LEU A 930 26.39 33.76 -0.31
CA LEU A 930 25.02 34.13 -0.68
C LEU A 930 24.67 33.50 -2.03
N VAL A 931 23.54 32.80 -2.08
CA VAL A 931 23.02 32.17 -3.31
C VAL A 931 21.57 32.61 -3.51
N GLY A 932 21.30 33.27 -4.64
CA GLY A 932 19.97 33.63 -5.12
C GLY A 932 19.29 32.50 -5.90
N GLY A 933 18.00 32.69 -6.13
CA GLY A 933 17.09 31.71 -6.71
C GLY A 933 16.88 31.91 -8.21
N SER A 934 15.62 31.83 -8.62
CA SER A 934 15.21 31.93 -10.02
C SER A 934 14.56 33.27 -10.41
N SER A 935 14.51 34.21 -9.46
CA SER A 935 13.88 35.53 -9.59
C SER A 935 14.92 36.64 -9.64
N ASP A 936 14.49 37.88 -9.83
CA ASP A 936 15.38 39.05 -9.73
C ASP A 936 15.74 39.29 -8.25
N ASP A 937 16.97 38.96 -7.88
CA ASP A 937 17.44 39.00 -6.50
C ASP A 937 18.34 40.22 -6.20
N LEU A 938 18.55 40.52 -4.91
CA LEU A 938 19.51 41.52 -4.44
C LEU A 938 20.48 40.87 -3.45
N LEU A 939 21.74 40.71 -3.86
CA LEU A 939 22.79 40.12 -3.03
C LEU A 939 23.84 41.18 -2.66
N ASP A 940 24.01 41.44 -1.36
CA ASP A 940 25.05 42.30 -0.82
C ASP A 940 25.98 41.50 0.09
N GLY A 941 27.19 41.20 -0.38
CA GLY A 941 28.17 40.43 0.38
C GLY A 941 28.79 41.17 1.56
N GLY A 942 28.58 42.48 1.70
CA GLY A 942 29.13 43.25 2.82
C GLY A 942 30.66 43.29 2.89
N ASP A 943 31.19 43.34 4.12
CA ASP A 943 32.61 43.44 4.44
C ASP A 943 33.25 42.04 4.54
N GLY A 944 34.24 41.73 3.69
CA GLY A 944 35.01 40.48 3.75
C GLY A 944 35.13 39.80 2.38
N ASP A 945 35.68 38.58 2.33
CA ASP A 945 35.83 37.81 1.09
C ASP A 945 34.58 36.94 0.84
N ALA A 946 33.48 37.57 0.44
CA ALA A 946 32.19 36.90 0.19
C ALA A 946 32.11 36.20 -1.18
N ARG A 947 31.29 35.14 -1.26
CA ARG A 947 30.94 34.41 -2.49
C ARG A 947 29.47 34.62 -2.81
N LEU A 948 29.19 35.28 -3.93
CA LEU A 948 27.84 35.57 -4.40
C LEU A 948 27.52 34.76 -5.66
N GLY A 949 26.39 34.08 -5.67
CA GLY A 949 25.81 33.46 -6.88
C GLY A 949 24.37 33.91 -7.04
N GLY A 950 24.08 34.80 -7.99
CA GLY A 950 22.73 35.36 -8.18
C GLY A 950 21.68 34.33 -8.61
N GLY A 951 22.10 33.21 -9.23
CA GLY A 951 21.16 32.23 -9.76
C GLY A 951 20.69 32.62 -11.15
N ALA A 952 19.39 32.48 -11.42
CA ALA A 952 18.77 32.92 -12.66
C ALA A 952 17.92 34.16 -12.38
N GLY A 953 17.98 35.17 -13.26
CA GLY A 953 17.27 36.42 -13.01
C GLY A 953 18.14 37.62 -13.40
N ARG A 954 17.67 38.81 -13.05
CA ARG A 954 18.46 40.03 -13.08
C ARG A 954 18.85 40.43 -11.66
N ASP A 955 20.06 40.00 -11.30
CA ASP A 955 20.61 40.13 -9.94
C ASP A 955 21.65 41.26 -9.81
#